data_AF-A0A2M8AH68-F1
#
_entry.id   AF-A0A2M8AH68-F1
#
_cell.length_a   1.000
_cell.length_b   1.000
_cell.length_c   1.000
_cell.angle_alpha   90.00
_cell.angle_beta   90.00
_cell.angle_gamma   90.00
#
_symmetry.space_group_name_H-M   'P 1'
#
loop_
_entity.id
_entity.type
_entity.pdbx_description
1 polymer ?
#
loop_
_entity_poly.entity_id
_entity_poly.type
_entity_poly.pdbx_seq_one_letter_code
_entity_poly.pdbx_strand_id
1 'polypeptide(L)'
;MVSAIFSLFFQPFEKKEKISLTKLVSDINQDKVKKLTILGNELEIIYQDDKLAESRKETEAALSQSLINYGVDTGKLAKIEIVAKEAGGTWVWLGPVLFSVLPLLLFGLFFWMLFRQAKTGATQAFDFTRARAKLFGAEGQPKEKISFDDVGGLKEAKEELNEVVDFLKNPKKYLGLGARIPRGVLLIGAPGTGKTLLAKAIASTANIPFFSISASEVIELFVGVGSARIRSLFDQARKTGRAIIFIDEIDSIGKIRGMGITGGHEEREQTLNQLLAEMDGIGREEGILVFAASVIGDTPVLIKRDNEYKLLPISEVIDPYYQEEEEGIEKFTNDLKALGFERKERKGSAPKNNIYFGNSAFKKVRSVFRHKVNEIYEVEYLGGKIKTTGNHSLFVRTQQGLKIKRVSELKAGDILVDLPFKVNRGIKRLREIRFHSFNGNFEMELSVWQPLFEKFEPVNLTYQYALSHAGTVSQSRLAEMFEVSQTTIGRWQRGGSGPRTLSREYYQHKDILPEKVKVTPDLCRLLGYYTAEGYARKEVDFCLNRKEKEKIEDIQNLMKKIFNLEPHRIKFNTPGAINIVYQCTPLAKFFAYHCGKGAENKHVPAFLFESTFEYFKEFFKGYLGGDGYIYKNRGGQGEVTSISKQLILELNWLFRMHGLKSYIYSFKAKEGRKIKNGKPLKETTAWRLGFGKTQ
;
A
#
# COMPACT_ATOMS: atom_id res chain seq x y z
N MET A 1 -0.02 55.17 23.43
CA MET A 1 0.71 54.93 24.70
C MET A 1 2.02 54.18 24.47
N VAL A 2 2.01 52.99 23.84
CA VAL A 2 3.25 52.21 23.56
C VAL A 2 4.24 52.98 22.68
N SER A 3 3.78 53.71 21.67
CA SER A 3 4.64 54.54 20.80
C SER A 3 5.30 55.73 21.54
N ALA A 4 4.62 56.32 22.54
CA ALA A 4 5.18 57.41 23.34
C ALA A 4 6.23 56.93 24.35
N ILE A 5 6.08 55.71 24.86
CA ILE A 5 7.10 55.07 25.71
C ILE A 5 8.32 54.68 24.87
N PHE A 6 8.11 54.22 23.62
CA PHE A 6 9.20 53.87 22.72
C PHE A 6 10.03 55.09 22.26
N SER A 7 9.41 56.26 22.09
CA SER A 7 10.13 57.48 21.70
C SER A 7 10.97 58.09 22.84
N LEU A 8 10.63 57.81 24.10
CA LEU A 8 11.42 58.24 25.26
C LEU A 8 12.72 57.45 25.42
N PHE A 9 12.80 56.22 24.88
CA PHE A 9 14.00 55.37 24.92
C PHE A 9 14.96 55.59 23.74
N PHE A 10 14.52 56.29 22.68
CA PHE A 10 15.33 56.56 21.48
C PHE A 10 15.60 58.06 21.34
N GLN A 11 16.30 58.66 22.31
CA GLN A 11 17.08 59.85 22.00
C GLN A 11 18.35 59.42 21.25
N PRO A 12 18.70 60.02 20.11
CA PRO A 12 19.97 59.74 19.45
C PRO A 12 21.10 60.22 20.36
N PHE A 13 21.87 59.28 20.91
CA PHE A 13 23.14 59.60 21.56
C PHE A 13 24.07 60.19 20.49
N GLU A 14 24.27 61.51 20.51
CA GLU A 14 25.39 62.12 19.78
C GLU A 14 26.68 61.46 20.26
N LYS A 15 27.35 60.77 19.34
CA LYS A 15 28.53 59.96 19.63
C LYS A 15 29.71 60.90 19.89
N LYS A 16 29.96 61.26 21.15
CA LYS A 16 31.11 62.09 21.54
C LYS A 16 32.41 61.37 21.19
N GLU A 17 33.37 62.08 20.61
CA GLU A 17 34.66 61.51 20.22
C GLU A 17 35.50 61.21 21.47
N LYS A 18 35.93 59.96 21.65
CA LYS A 18 36.78 59.57 22.79
C LYS A 18 38.24 59.85 22.45
N ILE A 19 38.88 60.72 23.23
CA ILE A 19 40.29 61.10 23.04
C ILE A 19 41.13 60.69 24.26
N SER A 20 42.41 60.35 24.02
CA SER A 20 43.35 60.05 25.09
C SER A 20 43.74 61.31 25.87
N LEU A 21 44.17 61.12 27.11
CA LEU A 21 44.64 62.22 27.97
C LEU A 21 45.84 62.96 27.34
N THR A 22 46.72 62.24 26.64
CA THR A 22 47.85 62.82 25.90
C THR A 22 47.41 63.68 24.71
N LYS A 23 46.35 63.27 23.98
CA LYS A 23 45.77 64.08 22.90
C LYS A 23 45.12 65.33 23.45
N LEU A 24 44.42 65.23 24.58
CA LEU A 24 43.86 66.38 25.29
C LEU A 24 44.95 67.39 25.69
N VAL A 25 46.09 66.93 26.21
CA VAL A 25 47.23 67.78 26.57
C VAL A 25 47.78 68.54 25.35
N SER A 26 47.93 67.87 24.22
CA SER A 26 48.32 68.51 22.96
C SER A 26 47.31 69.57 22.51
N ASP A 27 46.01 69.28 22.61
CA ASP A 27 44.96 70.20 22.20
C ASP A 27 44.84 71.43 23.12
N ILE A 28 45.14 71.28 24.41
CA ILE A 28 45.26 72.39 25.36
C ILE A 28 46.46 73.28 24.99
N ASN A 29 47.62 72.69 24.70
CA ASN A 29 48.81 73.45 24.30
C ASN A 29 48.63 74.19 22.97
N GLN A 30 47.72 73.72 22.11
CA GLN A 30 47.36 74.35 20.83
C GLN A 30 46.19 75.36 20.95
N ASP A 31 45.76 75.71 22.18
CA ASP A 31 44.64 76.64 22.46
C ASP A 31 43.29 76.22 21.86
N LYS A 32 43.05 74.91 21.63
CA LYS A 32 41.80 74.42 21.01
C LYS A 32 40.67 74.19 22.00
N VAL A 33 40.99 74.03 23.29
CA VAL A 33 40.03 73.65 24.33
C VAL A 33 39.44 74.89 25.00
N LYS A 34 38.11 74.94 25.11
CA LYS A 34 37.33 76.05 25.68
C LYS A 34 36.93 75.77 27.13
N LYS A 35 36.44 74.57 27.42
CA LYS A 35 35.93 74.19 28.75
C LYS A 35 36.18 72.72 29.05
N LEU A 36 36.54 72.43 30.30
CA LEU A 36 36.71 71.07 30.82
C LEU A 36 35.74 70.84 31.98
N THR A 37 34.86 69.85 31.85
CA THR A 37 33.93 69.46 32.92
C THR A 37 34.35 68.10 33.48
N ILE A 38 34.53 68.02 34.80
CA ILE A 38 34.92 66.80 35.51
C ILE A 38 33.67 66.13 36.06
N LEU A 39 33.41 64.90 35.62
CA LEU A 39 32.33 64.02 36.06
C LEU A 39 32.94 62.73 36.65
N GLY A 40 33.31 62.77 37.93
CA GLY A 40 34.02 61.66 38.58
C GLY A 40 35.40 61.42 37.94
N ASN A 41 35.56 60.29 37.23
CA ASN A 41 36.77 59.95 36.49
C ASN A 41 36.68 60.28 34.98
N GLU A 42 35.51 60.69 34.50
CA GLU A 42 35.28 61.09 33.11
C GLU A 42 35.43 62.61 32.95
N LEU A 43 35.95 63.01 31.80
CA LEU A 43 36.18 64.39 31.42
C LEU A 43 35.36 64.69 30.17
N GLU A 44 34.50 65.69 30.25
CA GLU A 44 33.85 66.26 29.07
C GLU A 44 34.62 67.50 28.62
N ILE A 45 34.96 67.52 27.35
CA ILE A 45 35.78 68.55 26.72
C ILE A 45 34.92 69.27 25.71
N ILE A 46 34.85 70.60 25.83
CA ILE A 46 34.24 71.47 24.85
C ILE A 46 35.36 72.22 24.14
N TYR A 47 35.47 72.04 22.83
CA TYR A 47 36.42 72.76 21.99
C TYR A 47 35.91 74.16 21.63
N GLN A 48 36.78 75.01 21.11
CA GLN A 48 36.40 76.36 20.67
C GLN A 48 35.36 76.35 19.53
N ASP A 49 35.30 75.27 18.74
CA ASP A 49 34.31 75.05 17.67
C ASP A 49 33.00 74.38 18.18
N ASP A 50 32.78 74.39 19.50
CA ASP A 50 31.64 73.81 20.22
C ASP A 50 31.45 72.28 20.00
N LYS A 51 32.48 71.59 19.48
CA LYS A 51 32.50 70.12 19.46
C LYS A 51 32.73 69.54 20.84
N LEU A 52 32.06 68.42 21.10
CA LEU A 52 32.13 67.68 22.35
C LEU A 52 33.00 66.43 22.20
N ALA A 53 33.99 66.29 23.09
CA ALA A 53 34.80 65.09 23.22
C ALA A 53 34.81 64.57 24.66
N GLU A 54 35.13 63.30 24.82
CA GLU A 54 35.26 62.65 26.12
C GLU A 54 36.68 62.13 26.32
N SER A 55 37.20 62.31 27.53
CA SER A 55 38.44 61.69 27.96
C SER A 55 38.28 61.13 29.38
N ARG A 56 39.29 60.43 29.87
CA ARG A 56 39.27 59.83 31.21
C ARG A 56 40.56 60.18 31.93
N LYS A 57 40.42 60.65 33.18
CA LYS A 57 41.59 60.87 34.05
C LYS A 57 42.00 59.60 34.77
N GLU A 58 43.23 59.58 35.26
CA GLU A 58 43.72 58.54 36.14
C GLU A 58 42.93 58.52 37.46
N THR A 59 42.76 57.33 38.03
CA THR A 59 42.00 57.15 39.26
C THR A 59 42.86 57.67 40.41
N GLU A 60 42.29 58.47 41.31
CA GLU A 60 42.96 59.06 42.50
C GLU A 60 43.92 60.24 42.26
N ALA A 61 44.16 60.66 41.01
CA ALA A 61 44.91 61.87 40.72
C ALA A 61 44.01 63.10 40.50
N ALA A 62 44.47 64.28 40.93
CA ALA A 62 43.85 65.56 40.57
C ALA A 62 44.12 65.84 39.08
N LEU A 63 43.09 66.23 38.32
CA LEU A 63 43.21 66.44 36.86
C LEU A 63 44.29 67.46 36.51
N SER A 64 44.39 68.54 37.27
CA SER A 64 45.42 69.56 37.12
C SER A 64 46.83 68.96 37.24
N GLN A 65 47.04 68.08 38.22
CA GLN A 65 48.32 67.41 38.42
C GLN A 65 48.64 66.44 37.29
N SER A 66 47.65 65.65 36.84
CA SER A 66 47.84 64.76 35.69
C SER A 66 48.22 65.56 34.44
N LEU A 67 47.50 66.66 34.13
CA LEU A 67 47.79 67.48 32.94
C LEU A 67 49.18 68.13 32.99
N ILE A 68 49.64 68.57 34.16
CA ILE A 68 51.01 69.08 34.35
C ILE A 68 52.04 67.98 34.12
N ASN A 69 51.83 66.78 34.68
CA ASN A 69 52.74 65.64 34.52
C ASN A 69 52.87 65.20 33.05
N TYR A 70 51.82 65.38 32.24
CA TYR A 70 51.84 65.09 30.81
C TYR A 70 52.38 66.26 29.95
N GLY A 71 52.80 67.39 30.54
CA GLY A 71 53.50 68.46 29.83
C GLY A 71 52.63 69.62 29.31
N VAL A 72 51.53 69.96 29.98
CA VAL A 72 50.72 71.14 29.64
C VAL A 72 51.42 72.44 30.04
N ASP A 73 51.36 73.46 29.17
CA ASP A 73 51.79 74.82 29.47
C ASP A 73 50.88 75.47 30.54
N THR A 74 51.44 75.73 31.71
CA THR A 74 50.75 76.31 32.87
C THR A 74 50.07 77.66 32.56
N GLY A 75 50.59 78.44 31.61
CA GLY A 75 50.00 79.72 31.20
C GLY A 75 48.73 79.56 30.35
N LYS A 76 48.57 78.41 29.67
CA LYS A 76 47.39 78.08 28.87
C LYS A 76 46.34 77.32 29.67
N LEU A 77 46.77 76.49 30.62
CA LEU A 77 45.88 75.80 31.55
C LEU A 77 45.00 76.78 32.35
N ALA A 78 45.57 77.91 32.77
CA ALA A 78 44.86 78.95 33.53
C ALA A 78 43.75 79.67 32.75
N LYS A 79 43.74 79.58 31.41
CA LYS A 79 42.72 80.20 30.56
C LYS A 79 41.48 79.32 30.36
N ILE A 80 41.54 78.05 30.75
CA ILE A 80 40.46 77.08 30.54
C ILE A 80 39.56 77.05 31.78
N GLU A 81 38.25 77.13 31.56
CA GLU A 81 37.27 76.97 32.63
C GLU A 81 37.16 75.49 33.01
N ILE A 82 37.64 75.12 34.20
CA ILE A 82 37.52 73.75 34.76
C ILE A 82 36.37 73.73 35.78
N VAL A 83 35.31 72.97 35.49
CA VAL A 83 34.13 72.85 36.35
C VAL A 83 33.99 71.41 36.84
N ALA A 84 33.99 71.21 38.15
CA ALA A 84 33.66 69.91 38.74
C ALA A 84 32.14 69.83 38.97
N LYS A 85 31.49 68.79 38.41
CA LYS A 85 30.09 68.47 38.69
C LYS A 85 30.03 67.17 39.49
N GLU A 86 29.48 67.24 40.70
CA GLU A 86 29.13 66.03 41.46
C GLU A 86 27.95 65.34 40.78
N ALA A 87 28.06 64.03 40.52
CA ALA A 87 26.98 63.23 39.96
C ALA A 87 25.91 62.93 41.02
N GLY A 88 25.28 63.97 41.56
CA GLY A 88 24.18 63.88 42.52
C GLY A 88 22.84 64.10 41.83
N GLY A 89 22.30 63.07 41.18
CA GLY A 89 21.00 63.12 40.49
C GLY A 89 19.96 62.25 41.17
N THR A 90 18.74 62.76 41.31
CA THR A 90 17.50 62.06 41.73
C THR A 90 17.17 60.78 40.95
N TRP A 91 17.99 60.37 39.99
CA TRP A 91 17.89 59.11 39.27
C TRP A 91 18.61 57.94 39.96
N VAL A 92 19.53 58.21 40.89
CA VAL A 92 20.30 57.18 41.62
C VAL A 92 19.43 56.40 42.62
N TRP A 93 18.41 57.04 43.21
CA TRP A 93 17.46 56.38 44.12
C TRP A 93 16.23 55.77 43.42
N LEU A 94 15.78 56.36 42.31
CA LEU A 94 14.59 55.87 41.58
C LEU A 94 14.89 54.66 40.68
N GLY A 95 16.10 54.55 40.14
CA GLY A 95 16.49 53.44 39.25
C GLY A 95 16.30 52.04 39.86
N PRO A 96 16.81 51.76 41.08
CA PRO A 96 16.64 50.46 41.71
C PRO A 96 15.18 50.13 42.08
N VAL A 97 14.39 51.15 42.45
CA VAL A 97 12.98 50.98 42.84
C VAL A 97 12.12 50.66 41.62
N LEU A 98 12.30 51.38 40.52
CA LEU A 98 11.57 51.10 39.28
C LEU A 98 11.95 49.72 38.72
N PHE A 99 13.23 49.36 38.73
CA PHE A 99 13.69 48.06 38.21
C PHE A 99 13.22 46.87 39.06
N SER A 100 13.01 47.06 40.36
CA SER A 100 12.53 45.99 41.26
C SER A 100 11.01 45.84 41.29
N VAL A 101 10.27 46.94 41.13
CA VAL A 101 8.80 46.94 41.24
C VAL A 101 8.11 46.71 39.90
N LEU A 102 8.71 47.16 38.78
CA LEU A 102 8.15 46.99 37.44
C LEU A 102 7.95 45.51 37.03
N PRO A 103 8.88 44.58 37.31
CA PRO A 103 8.69 43.15 37.00
C PRO A 103 7.54 42.56 37.80
N LEU A 104 7.39 42.92 39.09
CA LEU A 104 6.30 42.43 39.94
C LEU A 104 4.93 42.89 39.45
N LEU A 105 4.81 44.14 39.00
CA LEU A 105 3.59 44.66 38.39
C LEU A 105 3.28 44.00 37.04
N LEU A 106 4.30 43.77 36.21
CA LEU A 106 4.12 43.05 34.94
C LEU A 106 3.74 41.59 35.16
N PHE A 107 4.33 40.90 36.14
CA PHE A 107 3.94 39.55 36.53
C PHE A 107 2.51 39.51 37.06
N GLY A 108 2.12 40.47 37.92
CA GLY A 108 0.75 40.58 38.42
C GLY A 108 -0.27 40.80 37.30
N LEU A 109 0.02 41.71 36.37
CA LEU A 109 -0.81 41.98 35.19
C LEU A 109 -0.86 40.76 34.24
N PHE A 110 0.26 40.09 34.03
CA PHE A 110 0.37 38.90 33.19
C PHE A 110 -0.43 37.73 33.75
N PHE A 111 -0.33 37.47 35.05
CA PHE A 111 -1.13 36.45 35.73
C PHE A 111 -2.62 36.83 35.74
N TRP A 112 -2.96 38.09 36.00
CA TRP A 112 -4.35 38.56 35.92
C TRP A 112 -4.95 38.39 34.52
N MET A 113 -4.17 38.63 33.47
CA MET A 113 -4.57 38.38 32.07
C MET A 113 -4.72 36.88 31.78
N LEU A 114 -3.81 36.04 32.27
CA LEU A 114 -3.87 34.57 32.15
C LEU A 114 -5.11 33.99 32.85
N PHE A 115 -5.41 34.43 34.08
CA PHE A 115 -6.61 33.97 34.81
C PHE A 115 -7.92 34.42 34.15
N ARG A 116 -7.90 35.58 33.46
CA ARG A 116 -9.04 36.06 32.68
C ARG A 116 -9.24 35.28 31.39
N GLN A 117 -8.18 34.79 30.75
CA GLN A 117 -8.25 33.92 29.57
C GLN A 117 -8.53 32.44 29.92
N ALA A 118 -8.04 31.94 31.07
CA ALA A 118 -8.26 30.56 31.51
C ALA A 118 -9.74 30.24 31.78
N LYS A 119 -10.52 31.21 32.27
CA LYS A 119 -11.99 31.06 32.41
C LYS A 119 -12.73 30.95 31.08
N THR A 120 -12.13 31.40 29.98
CA THR A 120 -12.69 31.29 28.61
C THR A 120 -12.11 30.09 27.84
N GLY A 121 -10.87 29.68 28.17
CA GLY A 121 -10.16 28.56 27.54
C GLY A 121 -10.49 27.17 28.12
N ALA A 122 -10.91 27.08 29.39
CA ALA A 122 -11.33 25.80 29.98
C ALA A 122 -12.54 25.18 29.25
N THR A 123 -13.42 26.00 28.68
CA THR A 123 -14.57 25.55 27.86
C THR A 123 -14.15 25.09 26.46
N GLN A 124 -13.01 25.58 25.93
CA GLN A 124 -12.48 25.18 24.62
C GLN A 124 -11.62 23.90 24.68
N ALA A 125 -11.00 23.58 25.83
CA ALA A 125 -10.25 22.32 26.00
C ALA A 125 -11.16 21.07 25.90
N PHE A 126 -12.45 21.20 26.22
CA PHE A 126 -13.45 20.13 26.06
C PHE A 126 -13.93 19.92 24.60
N ASP A 127 -13.59 20.81 23.68
CA ASP A 127 -14.05 20.73 22.28
C ASP A 127 -13.09 19.92 21.39
N PHE A 128 -11.92 19.52 21.89
CA PHE A 128 -10.94 18.69 21.17
C PHE A 128 -11.35 17.21 21.08
N THR A 129 -12.30 16.76 21.93
CA THR A 129 -12.78 15.37 21.98
C THR A 129 -14.06 15.12 21.18
N ARG A 130 -14.72 16.16 20.65
CA ARG A 130 -15.92 16.00 19.82
C ARG A 130 -15.52 15.80 18.36
N ALA A 131 -16.03 14.75 17.73
CA ALA A 131 -15.86 14.56 16.30
C ALA A 131 -16.48 15.74 15.55
N ARG A 132 -15.65 16.53 14.82
CA ARG A 132 -16.13 17.43 13.77
C ARG A 132 -16.51 16.60 12.54
N ALA A 133 -17.47 15.70 12.69
CA ALA A 133 -18.07 15.05 11.53
C ALA A 133 -18.65 16.13 10.63
N LYS A 134 -18.27 16.16 9.35
CA LYS A 134 -18.91 17.04 8.38
C LYS A 134 -20.37 16.60 8.26
N LEU A 135 -21.25 17.31 8.95
CA LEU A 135 -22.69 17.16 8.81
C LEU A 135 -23.08 17.61 7.40
N PHE A 136 -23.20 16.66 6.49
CA PHE A 136 -23.95 16.87 5.27
C PHE A 136 -25.44 16.82 5.62
N GLY A 137 -26.02 17.99 5.92
CA GLY A 137 -27.47 18.16 6.07
C GLY A 137 -28.03 18.10 7.48
N ALA A 138 -27.41 18.78 8.46
CA ALA A 138 -28.04 18.99 9.78
C ALA A 138 -29.08 20.14 9.81
N GLU A 139 -29.32 20.82 8.69
CA GLU A 139 -30.45 21.72 8.52
C GLU A 139 -31.04 21.45 7.13
N GLY A 140 -32.10 20.62 7.08
CA GLY A 140 -33.02 20.48 5.95
C GLY A 140 -32.40 20.43 4.54
N GLN A 141 -32.22 19.21 4.03
CA GLN A 141 -31.88 18.85 2.64
C GLN A 141 -30.40 19.00 2.24
N PRO A 142 -29.84 18.01 1.49
CA PRO A 142 -28.56 18.19 0.83
C PRO A 142 -28.71 19.29 -0.25
N LYS A 143 -27.74 20.22 -0.34
CA LYS A 143 -27.67 21.23 -1.42
C LYS A 143 -27.62 20.59 -2.82
N GLU A 144 -27.27 19.30 -2.91
CA GLU A 144 -27.35 18.49 -4.13
C GLU A 144 -28.11 17.19 -3.83
N LYS A 145 -29.29 17.02 -4.43
CA LYS A 145 -30.07 15.78 -4.37
C LYS A 145 -29.48 14.77 -5.34
N ILE A 146 -28.42 14.09 -4.92
CA ILE A 146 -27.80 13.01 -5.70
C ILE A 146 -28.72 11.78 -5.61
N SER A 147 -29.11 11.24 -6.75
CA SER A 147 -29.97 10.06 -6.90
C SER A 147 -29.18 8.88 -7.47
N PHE A 148 -29.79 7.69 -7.52
CA PHE A 148 -29.18 6.55 -8.21
C PHE A 148 -28.98 6.80 -9.70
N ASP A 149 -29.73 7.72 -10.32
CA ASP A 149 -29.60 8.05 -11.74
C ASP A 149 -28.32 8.86 -12.01
N ASP A 150 -27.81 9.57 -11.01
CA ASP A 150 -26.56 10.34 -11.08
C ASP A 150 -25.30 9.46 -10.94
N VAL A 151 -25.46 8.18 -10.57
CA VAL A 151 -24.35 7.22 -10.47
C VAL A 151 -24.25 6.43 -11.78
N GLY A 152 -23.22 6.66 -12.59
CA GLY A 152 -23.03 5.89 -13.83
C GLY A 152 -22.70 4.40 -13.58
N GLY A 153 -23.34 3.48 -14.32
CA GLY A 153 -22.99 2.06 -14.30
C GLY A 153 -23.47 1.29 -13.05
N LEU A 154 -22.68 0.33 -12.57
CA LEU A 154 -22.87 -0.43 -11.32
C LEU A 154 -24.27 -1.04 -11.12
N LYS A 155 -24.90 -1.57 -12.18
CA LYS A 155 -26.29 -2.08 -12.15
C LYS A 155 -26.55 -3.07 -11.00
N GLU A 156 -25.64 -4.01 -10.81
CA GLU A 156 -25.75 -5.06 -9.79
C GLU A 156 -25.69 -4.49 -8.37
N ALA A 157 -24.70 -3.62 -8.09
CA ALA A 157 -24.58 -2.97 -6.79
C ALA A 157 -25.78 -2.05 -6.51
N LYS A 158 -26.33 -1.37 -7.53
CA LYS A 158 -27.56 -0.57 -7.37
C LYS A 158 -28.78 -1.42 -7.07
N GLU A 159 -28.92 -2.59 -7.69
CA GLU A 159 -30.02 -3.53 -7.41
C GLU A 159 -29.97 -4.03 -5.95
N GLU A 160 -28.80 -4.48 -5.48
CA GLU A 160 -28.63 -4.91 -4.08
C GLU A 160 -28.86 -3.76 -3.08
N LEU A 161 -28.37 -2.56 -3.40
CA LEU A 161 -28.51 -1.40 -2.52
C LEU A 161 -29.91 -0.77 -2.58
N ASN A 162 -30.70 -1.05 -3.62
CA ASN A 162 -32.12 -0.66 -3.67
C ASN A 162 -32.94 -1.39 -2.60
N GLU A 163 -32.61 -2.64 -2.29
CA GLU A 163 -33.25 -3.37 -1.18
C GLU A 163 -32.96 -2.70 0.16
N VAL A 164 -31.73 -2.23 0.35
CA VAL A 164 -31.30 -1.46 1.53
C VAL A 164 -32.07 -0.14 1.63
N VAL A 165 -32.31 0.54 0.50
CA VAL A 165 -33.11 1.77 0.45
C VAL A 165 -34.58 1.52 0.78
N ASP A 166 -35.22 0.48 0.21
CA ASP A 166 -36.61 0.14 0.53
C ASP A 166 -36.74 -0.22 2.01
N PHE A 167 -35.73 -0.91 2.56
CA PHE A 167 -35.65 -1.21 3.98
C PHE A 167 -35.64 0.07 4.84
N LEU A 168 -34.78 1.04 4.53
CA LEU A 168 -34.65 2.29 5.28
C LEU A 168 -35.92 3.17 5.22
N LYS A 169 -36.63 3.12 4.09
CA LYS A 169 -37.93 3.81 3.91
C LYS A 169 -39.06 3.11 4.66
N ASN A 170 -39.14 1.79 4.55
CA ASN A 170 -40.26 0.98 5.00
C ASN A 170 -39.86 -0.07 6.07
N PRO A 171 -39.23 0.30 7.19
CA PRO A 171 -38.67 -0.68 8.14
C PRO A 171 -39.74 -1.56 8.81
N LYS A 172 -40.96 -1.04 8.99
CA LYS A 172 -42.09 -1.79 9.59
C LYS A 172 -42.46 -3.04 8.79
N LYS A 173 -42.36 -2.97 7.44
CA LYS A 173 -42.61 -4.10 6.53
C LYS A 173 -41.67 -5.26 6.82
N TYR A 174 -40.39 -4.96 7.06
CA TYR A 174 -39.34 -5.96 7.28
C TYR A 174 -39.30 -6.46 8.73
N LEU A 175 -39.50 -5.58 9.71
CA LEU A 175 -39.60 -5.95 11.12
C LEU A 175 -40.81 -6.87 11.38
N GLY A 176 -41.95 -6.64 10.72
CA GLY A 176 -43.12 -7.51 10.81
C GLY A 176 -42.91 -8.92 10.25
N LEU A 177 -41.91 -9.11 9.37
CA LEU A 177 -41.48 -10.40 8.84
C LEU A 177 -40.37 -11.05 9.68
N GLY A 178 -39.95 -10.41 10.77
CA GLY A 178 -38.83 -10.87 11.61
C GLY A 178 -37.45 -10.70 10.96
N ALA A 179 -37.34 -9.94 9.86
CA ALA A 179 -36.07 -9.68 9.20
C ALA A 179 -35.20 -8.76 10.05
N ARG A 180 -33.90 -9.07 10.13
CA ARG A 180 -32.92 -8.24 10.84
C ARG A 180 -32.35 -7.18 9.91
N ILE A 181 -32.20 -5.97 10.44
CA ILE A 181 -31.53 -4.86 9.76
C ILE A 181 -30.05 -5.25 9.55
N PRO A 182 -29.50 -5.14 8.33
CA PRO A 182 -28.06 -5.25 8.15
C PRO A 182 -27.38 -4.14 8.96
N ARG A 183 -26.39 -4.49 9.78
CA ARG A 183 -25.68 -3.50 10.64
C ARG A 183 -24.69 -2.65 9.85
N GLY A 184 -24.21 -3.18 8.72
CA GLY A 184 -23.34 -2.43 7.84
C GLY A 184 -23.14 -3.07 6.47
N VAL A 185 -22.57 -2.27 5.56
CA VAL A 185 -22.28 -2.60 4.17
C VAL A 185 -20.84 -2.17 3.86
N LEU A 186 -20.01 -3.10 3.37
CA LEU A 186 -18.64 -2.80 2.95
C LEU A 186 -18.59 -2.65 1.42
N LEU A 187 -18.24 -1.46 0.94
CA LEU A 187 -18.06 -1.13 -0.46
C LEU A 187 -16.58 -1.26 -0.85
N ILE A 188 -16.28 -2.26 -1.67
CA ILE A 188 -14.92 -2.55 -2.08
C ILE A 188 -14.74 -2.22 -3.56
N GLY A 189 -13.64 -1.55 -3.91
CA GLY A 189 -13.26 -1.36 -5.30
C GLY A 189 -12.14 -0.34 -5.48
N ALA A 190 -11.70 -0.13 -6.71
CA ALA A 190 -10.70 0.90 -7.03
C ALA A 190 -11.17 2.32 -6.61
N PRO A 191 -10.29 3.28 -6.29
CA PRO A 191 -10.70 4.63 -5.94
C PRO A 191 -11.37 5.30 -7.15
N GLY A 192 -12.28 6.24 -6.92
CA GLY A 192 -13.03 6.91 -7.99
C GLY A 192 -14.17 6.10 -8.61
N THR A 193 -14.45 4.86 -8.18
CA THR A 193 -15.60 4.06 -8.67
C THR A 193 -16.95 4.47 -8.07
N GLY A 194 -17.06 5.71 -7.56
CA GLY A 194 -18.30 6.22 -7.01
C GLY A 194 -18.76 5.58 -5.69
N LYS A 195 -17.89 4.94 -4.89
CA LYS A 195 -18.28 4.34 -3.58
C LYS A 195 -18.95 5.35 -2.64
N THR A 196 -18.29 6.49 -2.43
CA THR A 196 -18.80 7.60 -1.62
C THR A 196 -20.04 8.23 -2.27
N LEU A 197 -20.08 8.32 -3.60
CA LEU A 197 -21.22 8.84 -4.35
C LEU A 197 -22.46 7.93 -4.22
N LEU A 198 -22.26 6.62 -4.25
CA LEU A 198 -23.29 5.59 -4.11
C LEU A 198 -23.89 5.61 -2.69
N ALA A 199 -23.04 5.72 -1.66
CA ALA A 199 -23.52 5.86 -0.28
C ALA A 199 -24.32 7.17 -0.06
N LYS A 200 -23.89 8.28 -0.67
CA LYS A 200 -24.63 9.55 -0.67
C LYS A 200 -25.98 9.44 -1.41
N ALA A 201 -26.00 8.78 -2.56
CA ALA A 201 -27.22 8.55 -3.33
C ALA A 201 -28.24 7.72 -2.55
N ILE A 202 -27.81 6.71 -1.79
CA ILE A 202 -28.67 5.91 -0.91
C ILE A 202 -29.29 6.78 0.18
N ALA A 203 -28.48 7.57 0.89
CA ALA A 203 -28.98 8.44 1.97
C ALA A 203 -29.99 9.48 1.46
N SER A 204 -29.67 10.10 0.33
CA SER A 204 -30.55 11.05 -0.36
C SER A 204 -31.85 10.40 -0.83
N THR A 205 -31.77 9.20 -1.44
CA THR A 205 -32.94 8.46 -1.92
C THR A 205 -33.83 7.99 -0.76
N ALA A 206 -33.24 7.54 0.34
CA ALA A 206 -33.93 7.14 1.57
C ALA A 206 -34.40 8.33 2.42
N ASN A 207 -33.98 9.56 2.09
CA ASN A 207 -34.28 10.80 2.81
C ASN A 207 -33.89 10.73 4.30
N ILE A 208 -32.68 10.26 4.58
CA ILE A 208 -32.12 10.15 5.94
C ILE A 208 -30.78 10.90 6.06
N PRO A 209 -30.41 11.35 7.27
CA PRO A 209 -29.11 11.97 7.53
C PRO A 209 -27.91 11.10 7.09
N PHE A 210 -26.87 11.75 6.57
CA PHE A 210 -25.62 11.12 6.14
C PHE A 210 -24.44 11.72 6.92
N PHE A 211 -23.82 10.90 7.76
CA PHE A 211 -22.59 11.24 8.47
C PHE A 211 -21.41 10.60 7.75
N SER A 212 -20.34 11.35 7.52
CA SER A 212 -19.14 10.85 6.84
C SER A 212 -17.90 11.15 7.67
N ILE A 213 -17.01 10.16 7.77
CA ILE A 213 -15.69 10.29 8.36
C ILE A 213 -14.69 9.48 7.53
N SER A 214 -13.46 9.95 7.37
CA SER A 214 -12.39 9.08 6.87
C SER A 214 -11.76 8.36 8.06
N ALA A 215 -11.57 7.04 7.97
CA ALA A 215 -10.94 6.27 9.04
C ALA A 215 -9.50 6.73 9.31
N SER A 216 -8.82 7.28 8.30
CA SER A 216 -7.50 7.91 8.44
C SER A 216 -7.54 9.18 9.31
N GLU A 217 -8.66 9.90 9.36
CA GLU A 217 -8.85 11.08 10.23
C GLU A 217 -9.08 10.71 11.70
N VAL A 218 -9.33 9.42 11.99
CA VAL A 218 -9.58 8.95 13.35
C VAL A 218 -8.27 8.56 14.06
N ILE A 219 -7.21 8.31 13.30
CA ILE A 219 -5.88 7.95 13.80
C ILE A 219 -5.12 9.25 14.13
N GLU A 220 -4.80 9.44 15.41
CA GLU A 220 -4.13 10.65 15.92
C GLU A 220 -3.01 10.25 16.89
N LEU A 221 -2.05 11.16 17.14
CA LEU A 221 -0.92 10.92 18.05
C LEU A 221 -1.33 10.69 19.53
N PHE A 222 -2.57 10.99 19.89
CA PHE A 222 -3.08 10.93 21.26
C PHE A 222 -3.98 9.70 21.45
N VAL A 223 -3.58 8.81 22.36
CA VAL A 223 -4.31 7.58 22.71
C VAL A 223 -5.75 7.90 23.15
N GLY A 224 -6.72 7.18 22.58
CA GLY A 224 -8.13 7.29 22.94
C GLY A 224 -8.92 8.41 22.25
N VAL A 225 -8.27 9.31 21.50
CA VAL A 225 -8.95 10.37 20.74
C VAL A 225 -9.77 9.78 19.59
N GLY A 226 -9.23 8.80 18.87
CA GLY A 226 -9.97 8.11 17.80
C GLY A 226 -11.23 7.41 18.30
N SER A 227 -11.10 6.67 19.41
CA SER A 227 -12.22 6.01 20.08
C SER A 227 -13.31 7.00 20.56
N ALA A 228 -12.92 8.17 21.09
CA ALA A 228 -13.88 9.20 21.50
C ALA A 228 -14.64 9.80 20.31
N ARG A 229 -13.97 9.98 19.16
CA ARG A 229 -14.61 10.44 17.92
C ARG A 229 -15.62 9.42 17.39
N ILE A 230 -15.29 8.13 17.41
CA ILE A 230 -16.21 7.06 17.02
C ILE A 230 -17.46 7.07 17.92
N ARG A 231 -17.30 7.13 19.25
CA ARG A 231 -18.46 7.24 20.17
C ARG A 231 -19.33 8.45 19.85
N SER A 232 -18.71 9.62 19.73
CA SER A 232 -19.42 10.86 19.42
C SER A 232 -20.17 10.79 18.09
N LEU A 233 -19.63 10.11 17.08
CA LEU A 233 -20.26 9.92 15.77
C LEU A 233 -21.52 9.06 15.87
N PHE A 234 -21.44 7.94 16.60
CA PHE A 234 -22.59 7.07 16.82
C PHE A 234 -23.66 7.73 17.69
N ASP A 235 -23.28 8.51 18.71
CA ASP A 235 -24.24 9.26 19.53
C ASP A 235 -24.97 10.34 18.73
N GLN A 236 -24.28 11.02 17.80
CA GLN A 236 -24.92 11.97 16.89
C GLN A 236 -25.90 11.26 15.94
N ALA A 237 -25.54 10.09 15.41
CA ALA A 237 -26.41 9.28 14.56
C ALA A 237 -27.63 8.72 15.33
N ARG A 238 -27.47 8.31 16.59
CA ARG A 238 -28.57 7.86 17.46
C ARG A 238 -29.58 8.97 17.72
N LYS A 239 -29.13 10.21 17.91
CA LYS A 239 -30.02 11.37 18.12
C LYS A 239 -30.97 11.64 16.95
N THR A 240 -30.59 11.27 15.73
CA THR A 240 -31.46 11.44 14.56
C THR A 240 -32.43 10.28 14.34
N GLY A 241 -32.32 9.19 15.12
CA GLY A 241 -33.13 7.98 15.05
C GLY A 241 -32.85 7.09 13.83
N ARG A 242 -32.68 7.68 12.64
CA ARG A 242 -32.24 6.99 11.41
C ARG A 242 -31.08 7.76 10.79
N ALA A 243 -30.06 7.05 10.33
CA ALA A 243 -28.87 7.65 9.74
C ALA A 243 -28.05 6.64 8.95
N ILE A 244 -27.30 7.13 7.97
CA ILE A 244 -26.15 6.41 7.41
C ILE A 244 -24.87 7.00 7.98
N ILE A 245 -24.01 6.15 8.53
CA ILE A 245 -22.63 6.49 8.88
C ILE A 245 -21.74 5.91 7.80
N PHE A 246 -20.99 6.76 7.08
CA PHE A 246 -20.04 6.36 6.06
C PHE A 246 -18.60 6.54 6.55
N ILE A 247 -17.85 5.44 6.56
CA ILE A 247 -16.44 5.38 6.94
C ILE A 247 -15.63 5.12 5.67
N ASP A 248 -14.96 6.16 5.16
CA ASP A 248 -14.05 5.99 4.01
C ASP A 248 -12.70 5.42 4.49
N GLU A 249 -11.97 4.76 3.59
CA GLU A 249 -10.63 4.19 3.85
C GLU A 249 -10.54 3.29 5.09
N ILE A 250 -11.54 2.42 5.32
CA ILE A 250 -11.59 1.59 6.54
C ILE A 250 -10.36 0.68 6.71
N ASP A 251 -9.64 0.39 5.63
CA ASP A 251 -8.35 -0.31 5.66
C ASP A 251 -7.28 0.40 6.49
N SER A 252 -7.40 1.71 6.72
CA SER A 252 -6.56 2.46 7.66
C SER A 252 -6.70 1.96 9.10
N ILE A 253 -7.88 1.48 9.53
CA ILE A 253 -8.11 0.98 10.91
C ILE A 253 -8.32 -0.54 10.98
N GLY A 254 -8.58 -1.23 9.85
CA GLY A 254 -9.03 -2.63 9.82
C GLY A 254 -8.04 -3.73 9.38
N LYS A 255 -6.70 -3.52 9.39
CA LYS A 255 -5.73 -4.59 9.01
C LYS A 255 -5.60 -5.67 10.11
N ILE A 256 -5.27 -6.88 9.69
CA ILE A 256 -5.15 -8.08 10.56
C ILE A 256 -4.00 -7.90 11.56
N ARG A 257 -4.24 -8.33 12.82
CA ARG A 257 -3.25 -8.32 13.91
C ARG A 257 -1.94 -9.00 13.49
N GLY A 258 -0.84 -8.24 13.47
CA GLY A 258 0.52 -8.76 13.31
C GLY A 258 1.20 -8.92 14.66
N MET A 259 1.91 -10.04 14.89
CA MET A 259 2.81 -10.20 16.04
C MET A 259 4.04 -9.29 15.85
N GLY A 260 3.98 -8.04 16.35
CA GLY A 260 5.09 -7.08 16.32
C GLY A 260 5.18 -6.28 17.63
N ILE A 261 6.34 -6.30 18.28
CA ILE A 261 6.62 -5.80 19.65
C ILE A 261 6.87 -4.27 19.66
N THR A 262 6.00 -3.46 19.03
CA THR A 262 6.17 -1.99 19.05
C THR A 262 4.82 -1.27 19.18
N GLY A 263 4.66 -0.50 20.27
CA GLY A 263 3.41 0.08 20.78
C GLY A 263 2.71 1.18 19.98
N GLY A 264 2.85 1.21 18.65
CA GLY A 264 1.99 2.02 17.77
C GLY A 264 0.64 1.35 17.46
N HIS A 265 0.53 0.05 17.71
CA HIS A 265 -0.68 -0.74 17.43
C HIS A 265 -1.85 -0.44 18.38
N GLU A 266 -1.61 0.09 19.58
CA GLU A 266 -2.64 0.18 20.63
C GLU A 266 -3.77 1.17 20.30
N GLU A 267 -3.48 2.33 19.71
CA GLU A 267 -4.50 3.35 19.41
C GLU A 267 -5.45 2.88 18.30
N ARG A 268 -4.87 2.35 17.21
CA ARG A 268 -5.63 1.81 16.08
C ARG A 268 -6.50 0.63 16.50
N GLU A 269 -5.95 -0.29 17.28
CA GLU A 269 -6.70 -1.43 17.80
C GLU A 269 -7.81 -0.99 18.75
N GLN A 270 -7.56 -0.01 19.61
CA GLN A 270 -8.57 0.55 20.50
C GLN A 270 -9.70 1.22 19.73
N THR A 271 -9.37 2.00 18.69
CA THR A 271 -10.33 2.67 17.81
C THR A 271 -11.15 1.68 16.98
N LEU A 272 -10.52 0.63 16.45
CA LEU A 272 -11.23 -0.46 15.76
C LEU A 272 -12.16 -1.22 16.71
N ASN A 273 -11.67 -1.59 17.90
CA ASN A 273 -12.49 -2.27 18.91
C ASN A 273 -13.68 -1.40 19.34
N GLN A 274 -13.48 -0.08 19.45
CA GLN A 274 -14.58 0.84 19.75
C GLN A 274 -15.60 0.89 18.61
N LEU A 275 -15.17 0.92 17.35
CA LEU A 275 -16.08 0.85 16.21
C LEU A 275 -16.90 -0.44 16.21
N LEU A 276 -16.26 -1.59 16.48
CA LEU A 276 -16.94 -2.88 16.58
C LEU A 276 -17.94 -2.89 17.74
N ALA A 277 -17.56 -2.35 18.90
CA ALA A 277 -18.45 -2.23 20.06
C ALA A 277 -19.68 -1.36 19.77
N GLU A 278 -19.50 -0.23 19.08
CA GLU A 278 -20.64 0.62 18.67
C GLU A 278 -21.54 -0.07 17.64
N MET A 279 -20.96 -0.79 16.66
CA MET A 279 -21.70 -1.57 15.66
C MET A 279 -22.49 -2.71 16.28
N ASP A 280 -21.95 -3.38 17.30
CA ASP A 280 -22.64 -4.44 18.04
C ASP A 280 -23.73 -3.89 18.97
N GLY A 281 -23.52 -2.67 19.46
CA GLY A 281 -24.47 -1.92 20.28
C GLY A 281 -25.68 -1.36 19.52
N ILE A 282 -25.71 -1.43 18.18
CA ILE A 282 -26.88 -0.99 17.39
C ILE A 282 -28.09 -1.89 17.70
N GLY A 283 -29.14 -1.27 18.24
CA GLY A 283 -30.40 -1.94 18.60
C GLY A 283 -31.14 -2.50 17.39
N ARG A 284 -31.97 -3.53 17.59
CA ARG A 284 -32.74 -4.16 16.48
C ARG A 284 -33.74 -3.22 15.80
N GLU A 285 -34.17 -2.18 16.51
CA GLU A 285 -35.13 -1.17 16.04
C GLU A 285 -34.43 0.13 15.62
N GLU A 286 -33.12 0.27 15.88
CA GLU A 286 -32.36 1.45 15.51
C GLU A 286 -32.10 1.44 13.99
N GLY A 287 -32.52 2.50 13.30
CA GLY A 287 -32.37 2.63 11.84
C GLY A 287 -31.01 3.19 11.42
N ILE A 288 -29.94 2.80 12.12
CA ILE A 288 -28.57 3.24 11.85
C ILE A 288 -27.87 2.19 10.99
N LEU A 289 -27.30 2.61 9.87
CA LEU A 289 -26.59 1.75 8.95
C LEU A 289 -25.17 2.24 8.71
N VAL A 290 -24.18 1.38 8.94
CA VAL A 290 -22.76 1.71 8.75
C VAL A 290 -22.29 1.27 7.37
N PHE A 291 -21.97 2.22 6.50
CA PHE A 291 -21.24 1.95 5.28
C PHE A 291 -19.74 2.14 5.51
N ALA A 292 -18.94 1.23 4.96
CA ALA A 292 -17.49 1.38 4.94
C ALA A 292 -16.98 1.26 3.51
N ALA A 293 -15.90 1.95 3.16
CA ALA A 293 -15.26 1.84 1.85
C ALA A 293 -13.79 1.47 1.97
N SER A 294 -13.31 0.63 1.04
CA SER A 294 -11.90 0.28 0.94
C SER A 294 -11.42 0.22 -0.51
N VAL A 295 -10.14 0.51 -0.71
CA VAL A 295 -9.47 0.54 -2.01
C VAL A 295 -8.62 -0.71 -2.22
N ILE A 296 -8.71 -1.34 -3.39
CA ILE A 296 -7.80 -2.44 -3.77
C ILE A 296 -6.87 -2.02 -4.92
N GLY A 297 -5.56 -2.23 -4.72
CA GLY A 297 -4.54 -2.20 -5.76
C GLY A 297 -4.53 -3.51 -6.57
N ASP A 298 -5.56 -3.70 -7.39
CA ASP A 298 -5.92 -4.98 -8.03
C ASP A 298 -5.17 -5.32 -9.32
N THR A 299 -4.30 -4.44 -9.84
CA THR A 299 -3.67 -4.68 -11.15
C THR A 299 -2.70 -5.87 -11.04
N PRO A 300 -2.95 -6.99 -11.75
CA PRO A 300 -2.10 -8.16 -11.67
C PRO A 300 -0.81 -7.92 -12.46
N VAL A 301 0.32 -8.25 -11.84
CA VAL A 301 1.66 -8.11 -12.42
C VAL A 301 2.32 -9.48 -12.44
N LEU A 302 2.83 -9.87 -13.61
CA LEU A 302 3.63 -11.08 -13.75
C LEU A 302 5.06 -10.80 -13.28
N ILE A 303 5.43 -11.43 -12.18
CA ILE A 303 6.74 -11.29 -11.56
C ILE A 303 7.49 -12.61 -11.56
N LYS A 304 8.80 -12.52 -11.46
CA LYS A 304 9.69 -13.64 -11.16
C LYS A 304 10.48 -13.32 -9.88
N ARG A 305 10.35 -14.18 -8.87
CA ARG A 305 11.05 -14.09 -7.57
C ARG A 305 11.58 -15.48 -7.23
N ASP A 306 12.85 -15.57 -6.83
CA ASP A 306 13.50 -16.85 -6.48
C ASP A 306 13.36 -17.94 -7.55
N ASN A 307 13.44 -17.53 -8.82
CA ASN A 307 13.20 -18.36 -10.01
C ASN A 307 11.77 -18.91 -10.20
N GLU A 308 10.82 -18.55 -9.34
CA GLU A 308 9.41 -18.84 -9.54
C GLU A 308 8.65 -17.69 -10.19
N TYR A 309 7.70 -18.04 -11.04
CA TYR A 309 6.81 -17.10 -11.71
C TYR A 309 5.48 -17.03 -10.98
N LYS A 310 5.04 -15.81 -10.65
CA LYS A 310 3.75 -15.59 -9.98
C LYS A 310 3.04 -14.41 -10.62
N LEU A 311 1.75 -14.57 -10.85
CA LEU A 311 0.85 -13.49 -11.26
C LEU A 311 0.09 -13.02 -10.03
N LEU A 312 0.52 -11.90 -9.45
CA LEU A 312 -0.04 -11.38 -8.20
C LEU A 312 -0.54 -9.95 -8.40
N PRO A 313 -1.55 -9.50 -7.63
CA PRO A 313 -1.85 -8.08 -7.52
C PRO A 313 -0.58 -7.29 -7.14
N ILE A 314 -0.40 -6.12 -7.73
CA ILE A 314 0.79 -5.29 -7.47
C ILE A 314 0.95 -4.94 -5.99
N SER A 315 -0.16 -4.81 -5.26
CA SER A 315 -0.18 -4.63 -3.80
C SER A 315 0.53 -5.77 -3.07
N GLU A 316 0.16 -7.02 -3.34
CA GLU A 316 0.80 -8.21 -2.73
C GLU A 316 2.30 -8.31 -3.04
N VAL A 317 2.74 -7.77 -4.18
CA VAL A 317 4.17 -7.73 -4.53
C VAL A 317 4.91 -6.63 -3.77
N ILE A 318 4.31 -5.46 -3.61
CA ILE A 318 4.97 -4.27 -3.06
C ILE A 318 4.88 -4.24 -1.53
N ASP A 319 3.73 -4.56 -0.96
CA ASP A 319 3.46 -4.41 0.47
C ASP A 319 4.46 -5.13 1.40
N PRO A 320 5.00 -6.32 1.06
CA PRO A 320 6.02 -6.97 1.88
C PRO A 320 7.33 -6.18 2.05
N TYR A 321 7.60 -5.19 1.18
CA TYR A 321 8.81 -4.35 1.27
C TYR A 321 8.65 -3.14 2.20
N TYR A 322 7.45 -2.89 2.70
CA TYR A 322 7.12 -1.71 3.49
C TYR A 322 6.55 -2.12 4.85
N GLN A 323 6.95 -1.37 5.88
CA GLN A 323 6.22 -1.40 7.15
C GLN A 323 4.84 -0.74 6.98
N GLU A 324 3.91 -0.99 7.90
CA GLU A 324 2.50 -0.63 7.71
C GLU A 324 2.25 0.87 7.42
N GLU A 325 3.11 1.75 7.93
CA GLU A 325 3.00 3.22 7.79
C GLU A 325 4.03 3.83 6.82
N GLU A 326 4.94 3.02 6.29
CA GLU A 326 6.05 3.51 5.47
C GLU A 326 5.58 3.77 4.03
N GLU A 327 5.61 5.02 3.57
CA GLU A 327 5.19 5.40 2.22
C GLU A 327 6.08 6.50 1.65
N GLY A 328 6.07 6.68 0.32
CA GLY A 328 6.81 7.76 -0.34
C GLY A 328 8.33 7.58 -0.35
N ILE A 329 8.82 6.42 0.09
CA ILE A 329 10.25 6.07 0.11
C ILE A 329 10.48 4.93 -0.90
N GLU A 330 11.51 5.06 -1.72
CA GLU A 330 11.90 4.01 -2.67
C GLU A 330 12.66 2.88 -1.96
N LYS A 331 12.21 1.63 -2.11
CA LYS A 331 12.83 0.45 -1.49
C LYS A 331 13.54 -0.38 -2.55
N PHE A 332 14.85 -0.57 -2.41
CA PHE A 332 15.63 -1.38 -3.35
C PHE A 332 15.30 -2.87 -3.22
N THR A 333 15.23 -3.57 -4.36
CA THR A 333 15.06 -5.02 -4.43
C THR A 333 16.14 -5.63 -5.33
N ASN A 334 16.61 -6.81 -4.94
CA ASN A 334 17.56 -7.60 -5.72
C ASN A 334 16.97 -8.92 -6.23
N ASP A 335 15.87 -9.35 -5.62
CA ASP A 335 15.21 -10.64 -5.81
C ASP A 335 14.05 -10.58 -6.82
N LEU A 336 13.57 -9.38 -7.17
CA LEU A 336 12.39 -9.20 -8.01
C LEU A 336 12.75 -8.91 -9.48
N LYS A 337 12.11 -9.64 -10.39
CA LYS A 337 12.08 -9.35 -11.83
C LYS A 337 10.64 -9.19 -12.28
N ALA A 338 10.39 -8.27 -13.21
CA ALA A 338 9.07 -8.06 -13.80
C ALA A 338 9.18 -8.13 -15.32
N LEU A 339 8.05 -8.42 -15.98
CA LEU A 339 8.01 -8.44 -17.43
C LEU A 339 8.21 -7.03 -17.99
N GLY A 340 9.27 -6.84 -18.78
CA GLY A 340 9.57 -5.62 -19.50
C GLY A 340 9.85 -5.89 -20.97
N PHE A 341 10.61 -5.00 -21.62
CA PHE A 341 11.04 -5.19 -23.00
C PHE A 341 12.51 -4.82 -23.21
N GLU A 342 13.10 -5.38 -24.25
CA GLU A 342 14.44 -5.04 -24.71
C GLU A 342 14.36 -3.94 -25.76
N ARG A 343 15.21 -2.93 -25.64
CA ARG A 343 15.29 -1.87 -26.66
C ARG A 343 16.07 -2.40 -27.86
N LYS A 344 15.56 -2.18 -29.06
CA LYS A 344 16.29 -2.47 -30.30
C LYS A 344 16.86 -1.18 -30.87
N GLU A 345 18.18 -1.10 -30.98
CA GLU A 345 18.83 0.00 -31.69
C GLU A 345 18.65 -0.17 -33.21
N ARG A 346 18.36 0.92 -33.92
CA ARG A 346 18.27 0.89 -35.38
C ARG A 346 19.68 1.11 -35.94
N LYS A 347 20.16 0.21 -36.81
CA LYS A 347 21.39 0.44 -37.58
C LYS A 347 21.14 1.61 -38.56
N GLY A 348 21.90 2.71 -38.42
CA GLY A 348 21.87 3.87 -39.31
C GLY A 348 21.68 5.22 -38.59
N SER A 349 21.63 6.31 -39.37
CA SER A 349 21.49 7.73 -38.96
C SER A 349 20.10 8.12 -38.46
N ALA A 350 19.49 7.29 -37.61
CA ALA A 350 18.27 7.65 -36.89
C ALA A 350 18.62 8.46 -35.62
N PRO A 351 17.80 9.46 -35.23
CA PRO A 351 18.06 10.23 -34.02
C PRO A 351 18.10 9.32 -32.78
N LYS A 352 19.12 9.50 -31.94
CA LYS A 352 19.42 8.68 -30.74
C LYS A 352 18.26 8.54 -29.74
N ASN A 353 17.22 9.37 -29.82
CA ASN A 353 16.12 9.42 -28.86
C ASN A 353 14.93 8.48 -29.17
N ASN A 354 14.90 7.80 -30.33
CA ASN A 354 13.78 6.93 -30.67
C ASN A 354 13.90 5.54 -30.04
N ILE A 355 12.92 5.16 -29.22
CA ILE A 355 12.83 3.84 -28.59
C ILE A 355 12.13 2.87 -29.54
N TYR A 356 12.73 1.71 -29.83
CA TYR A 356 12.06 0.64 -30.57
C TYR A 356 11.91 -0.61 -29.71
N PHE A 357 10.73 -1.24 -29.80
CA PHE A 357 10.43 -2.51 -29.15
C PHE A 357 11.26 -3.62 -29.79
N GLY A 358 12.19 -4.24 -29.06
CA GLY A 358 12.84 -5.50 -29.42
C GLY A 358 11.90 -6.67 -29.14
N ASN A 359 12.09 -7.35 -28.02
CA ASN A 359 11.24 -8.46 -27.55
C ASN A 359 10.81 -8.19 -26.11
N SER A 360 9.78 -8.88 -25.60
CA SER A 360 9.54 -8.85 -24.15
C SER A 360 10.53 -9.77 -23.45
N ALA A 361 10.98 -9.34 -22.26
CA ALA A 361 11.95 -10.06 -21.45
C ALA A 361 11.78 -9.68 -19.98
N PHE A 362 12.04 -10.60 -19.07
CA PHE A 362 12.06 -10.31 -17.64
C PHE A 362 13.27 -9.42 -17.31
N LYS A 363 13.00 -8.26 -16.69
CA LYS A 363 14.01 -7.29 -16.28
C LYS A 363 14.05 -7.21 -14.76
N LYS A 364 15.26 -7.04 -14.22
CA LYS A 364 15.46 -6.81 -12.78
C LYS A 364 14.73 -5.53 -12.38
N VAL A 365 13.89 -5.64 -11.37
CA VAL A 365 13.29 -4.48 -10.72
C VAL A 365 14.36 -3.89 -9.82
N ARG A 366 14.67 -2.61 -9.99
CA ARG A 366 15.68 -1.92 -9.16
C ARG A 366 15.13 -1.70 -7.75
N SER A 367 13.87 -1.32 -7.69
CA SER A 367 13.21 -0.80 -6.52
C SER A 367 11.70 -0.87 -6.68
N VAL A 368 11.00 -0.96 -5.56
CA VAL A 368 9.55 -0.84 -5.47
C VAL A 368 9.20 0.49 -4.80
N PHE A 369 8.08 1.08 -5.20
CA PHE A 369 7.63 2.38 -4.71
C PHE A 369 6.14 2.35 -4.34
N ARG A 370 5.83 2.65 -3.08
CA ARG A 370 4.46 2.77 -2.58
C ARG A 370 4.13 4.24 -2.31
N HIS A 371 3.04 4.73 -2.91
CA HIS A 371 2.57 6.10 -2.70
C HIS A 371 1.06 6.18 -2.83
N LYS A 372 0.46 7.15 -2.13
CA LYS A 372 -0.95 7.50 -2.27
C LYS A 372 -1.19 8.34 -3.51
N VAL A 373 -2.36 8.16 -4.12
CA VAL A 373 -2.79 8.91 -5.29
C VAL A 373 -4.20 9.44 -5.09
N ASN A 374 -4.42 10.68 -5.53
CA ASN A 374 -5.71 11.35 -5.42
C ASN A 374 -6.67 10.94 -6.53
N GLU A 375 -6.14 10.53 -7.69
CA GLU A 375 -6.91 10.22 -8.90
C GLU A 375 -6.35 8.98 -9.59
N ILE A 376 -7.25 8.08 -10.01
CA ILE A 376 -6.94 6.90 -10.82
C ILE A 376 -7.72 6.98 -12.13
N TYR A 377 -7.04 6.65 -13.21
CA TYR A 377 -7.54 6.61 -14.57
C TYR A 377 -7.80 5.16 -14.96
N GLU A 378 -8.94 4.91 -15.59
CA GLU A 378 -9.26 3.65 -16.24
C GLU A 378 -9.09 3.81 -17.75
N VAL A 379 -8.07 3.13 -18.30
CA VAL A 379 -7.76 3.16 -19.72
C VAL A 379 -8.35 1.92 -20.38
N GLU A 380 -9.41 2.11 -21.15
CA GLU A 380 -9.96 1.07 -22.02
C GLU A 380 -9.20 1.03 -23.35
N TYR A 381 -8.71 -0.14 -23.73
CA TYR A 381 -7.98 -0.36 -24.98
C TYR A 381 -8.39 -1.70 -25.60
N LEU A 382 -7.97 -1.97 -26.83
CA LEU A 382 -8.34 -3.18 -27.56
C LEU A 382 -7.96 -4.50 -26.85
N GLY A 383 -7.04 -4.45 -25.88
CA GLY A 383 -6.60 -5.61 -25.10
C GLY A 383 -7.27 -5.74 -23.72
N GLY A 384 -8.13 -4.81 -23.32
CA GLY A 384 -8.83 -4.84 -22.03
C GLY A 384 -8.91 -3.48 -21.34
N LYS A 385 -8.92 -3.50 -20.01
CA LYS A 385 -8.93 -2.30 -19.17
C LYS A 385 -7.70 -2.29 -18.26
N ILE A 386 -7.04 -1.15 -18.15
CA ILE A 386 -5.93 -0.92 -17.21
C ILE A 386 -6.35 0.18 -16.25
N LYS A 387 -6.19 -0.06 -14.95
CA LYS A 387 -6.40 0.94 -13.90
C LYS A 387 -5.04 1.40 -13.39
N THR A 388 -4.76 2.69 -13.49
CA THR A 388 -3.46 3.25 -13.11
C THR A 388 -3.55 4.75 -12.81
N THR A 389 -2.49 5.31 -12.28
CA THR A 389 -2.41 6.70 -11.83
C THR A 389 -2.17 7.64 -13.02
N GLY A 390 -2.60 8.90 -12.93
CA GLY A 390 -2.47 9.84 -14.07
C GLY A 390 -1.03 10.15 -14.47
N ASN A 391 -0.13 10.18 -13.48
CA ASN A 391 1.31 10.34 -13.64
C ASN A 391 2.00 9.05 -14.15
N HIS A 392 1.32 7.91 -14.14
CA HIS A 392 1.86 6.68 -14.73
C HIS A 392 2.03 6.87 -16.23
N SER A 393 3.09 6.31 -16.77
CA SER A 393 3.44 6.47 -18.17
C SER A 393 3.25 5.17 -18.93
N LEU A 394 2.53 5.22 -20.03
CA LEU A 394 2.31 4.09 -20.93
C LEU A 394 3.09 4.31 -22.23
N PHE A 395 3.49 3.21 -22.86
CA PHE A 395 4.12 3.27 -24.18
C PHE A 395 3.05 3.36 -25.26
N VAL A 396 3.12 4.42 -26.07
CA VAL A 396 2.29 4.64 -27.25
C VAL A 396 3.12 4.42 -28.49
N ARG A 397 2.55 3.68 -29.45
CA ARG A 397 3.16 3.43 -30.75
C ARG A 397 2.95 4.63 -31.66
N THR A 398 4.04 5.10 -32.25
CA THR A 398 4.07 6.15 -33.28
C THR A 398 4.74 5.64 -34.57
N GLN A 399 4.70 6.42 -35.65
CA GLN A 399 5.43 6.09 -36.88
C GLN A 399 6.96 6.08 -36.69
N GLN A 400 7.46 6.86 -35.72
CA GLN A 400 8.90 7.00 -35.46
C GLN A 400 9.44 6.02 -34.41
N GLY A 401 8.57 5.29 -33.71
CA GLY A 401 8.94 4.35 -32.65
C GLY A 401 7.94 4.35 -31.49
N LEU A 402 8.39 3.90 -30.32
CA LEU A 402 7.65 4.02 -29.07
C LEU A 402 7.88 5.40 -28.46
N LYS A 403 6.80 6.03 -28.03
CA LYS A 403 6.82 7.25 -27.22
C LYS A 403 6.21 6.95 -25.86
N ILE A 404 6.81 7.49 -24.82
CA ILE A 404 6.26 7.44 -23.47
C ILE A 404 5.24 8.57 -23.34
N LYS A 405 4.03 8.26 -22.87
CA LYS A 405 2.96 9.23 -22.67
C LYS A 405 2.32 9.01 -21.30
N ARG A 406 2.09 10.09 -20.55
CA ARG A 406 1.40 9.99 -19.26
C ARG A 406 -0.05 9.61 -19.49
N VAL A 407 -0.63 8.87 -18.56
CA VAL A 407 -2.02 8.40 -18.65
C VAL A 407 -2.98 9.59 -18.70
N SER A 408 -2.70 10.66 -17.95
CA SER A 408 -3.46 11.92 -18.01
C SER A 408 -3.42 12.62 -19.38
N GLU A 409 -2.45 12.29 -20.23
CA GLU A 409 -2.29 12.88 -21.57
C GLU A 409 -2.89 12.00 -22.69
N LEU A 410 -3.25 10.75 -22.38
CA LEU A 410 -3.77 9.81 -23.36
C LEU A 410 -5.07 10.32 -23.98
N LYS A 411 -5.25 10.03 -25.27
CA LYS A 411 -6.44 10.39 -26.04
C LYS A 411 -6.96 9.17 -26.78
N ALA A 412 -8.28 9.13 -27.01
CA ALA A 412 -8.89 8.10 -27.83
C ALA A 412 -8.21 8.05 -29.21
N GLY A 413 -7.80 6.85 -29.64
CA GLY A 413 -7.02 6.64 -30.86
C GLY A 413 -5.52 6.46 -30.65
N ASP A 414 -4.99 6.75 -29.46
CA ASP A 414 -3.61 6.39 -29.11
C ASP A 414 -3.45 4.85 -29.14
N ILE A 415 -2.43 4.37 -29.85
CA ILE A 415 -2.18 2.93 -30.00
C ILE A 415 -1.21 2.50 -28.90
N LEU A 416 -1.73 1.87 -27.84
CA LEU A 416 -0.90 1.33 -26.77
C LEU A 416 -0.04 0.16 -27.25
N VAL A 417 1.14 0.03 -26.65
CA VAL A 417 1.99 -1.15 -26.82
C VAL A 417 1.37 -2.31 -26.04
N ASP A 418 1.05 -3.39 -26.74
CA ASP A 418 0.53 -4.64 -26.17
C ASP A 418 1.28 -5.83 -26.80
N LEU A 419 1.30 -6.95 -26.09
CA LEU A 419 1.78 -8.22 -26.61
C LEU A 419 0.63 -8.97 -27.32
N PRO A 420 0.90 -9.68 -28.42
CA PRO A 420 2.13 -9.64 -29.19
C PRO A 420 2.28 -8.35 -30.00
N PHE A 421 3.50 -7.83 -30.08
CA PHE A 421 3.77 -6.52 -30.68
C PHE A 421 4.02 -6.63 -32.18
N LYS A 422 3.16 -6.01 -33.00
CA LYS A 422 3.30 -6.01 -34.47
C LYS A 422 4.19 -4.87 -34.96
N VAL A 423 5.24 -5.17 -35.71
CA VAL A 423 6.11 -4.15 -36.33
C VAL A 423 5.75 -4.00 -37.81
N ASN A 424 5.64 -2.74 -38.29
CA ASN A 424 5.56 -2.46 -39.73
C ASN A 424 6.96 -2.13 -40.25
N ARG A 425 7.44 -2.86 -41.26
CA ARG A 425 8.65 -2.52 -42.01
C ARG A 425 8.29 -2.13 -43.44
N GLY A 426 8.52 -0.86 -43.80
CA GLY A 426 8.73 -0.41 -45.17
C GLY A 426 7.70 -0.79 -46.25
N ILE A 427 8.05 -0.48 -47.50
CA ILE A 427 7.17 -0.44 -48.68
C ILE A 427 6.65 -1.83 -49.10
N LYS A 428 7.34 -2.92 -48.73
CA LYS A 428 6.82 -4.30 -48.83
C LYS A 428 6.30 -4.77 -47.47
N ARG A 429 4.97 -4.80 -47.33
CA ARG A 429 4.18 -5.10 -46.12
C ARG A 429 4.41 -6.53 -45.54
N LEU A 430 5.61 -6.85 -45.08
CA LEU A 430 5.81 -8.02 -44.21
C LEU A 430 5.64 -7.58 -42.75
N ARG A 431 4.56 -8.04 -42.12
CA ARG A 431 4.27 -7.82 -40.70
C ARG A 431 5.10 -8.80 -39.88
N GLU A 432 6.15 -8.30 -39.23
CA GLU A 432 6.92 -9.07 -38.24
C GLU A 432 6.19 -9.01 -36.90
N ILE A 433 5.90 -10.16 -36.28
CA ILE A 433 5.33 -10.25 -34.93
C ILE A 433 6.48 -10.45 -33.96
N ARG A 434 6.63 -9.55 -32.99
CA ARG A 434 7.59 -9.68 -31.90
C ARG A 434 6.85 -10.09 -30.63
N PHE A 435 7.36 -11.13 -29.99
CA PHE A 435 6.78 -11.72 -28.79
C PHE A 435 7.87 -11.95 -27.74
N HIS A 436 7.59 -12.76 -26.72
CA HIS A 436 8.53 -13.00 -25.63
C HIS A 436 9.78 -13.76 -26.06
N SER A 437 10.92 -13.37 -25.51
CA SER A 437 12.18 -14.08 -25.71
C SER A 437 12.27 -15.25 -24.73
N PHE A 438 11.92 -16.45 -25.18
CA PHE A 438 12.11 -17.68 -24.42
C PHE A 438 13.56 -18.18 -24.53
N ASN A 439 14.03 -18.89 -23.50
CA ASN A 439 15.32 -19.55 -23.57
C ASN A 439 15.21 -20.79 -24.48
N GLY A 440 16.03 -20.88 -25.52
CA GLY A 440 15.95 -21.96 -26.52
C GLY A 440 16.25 -23.35 -25.96
N ASN A 441 17.05 -23.42 -24.89
CA ASN A 441 17.41 -24.67 -24.21
C ASN A 441 16.62 -24.81 -22.90
N PHE A 442 15.32 -25.03 -23.01
CA PHE A 442 14.48 -25.30 -21.85
C PHE A 442 14.66 -26.75 -21.40
N GLU A 443 15.41 -26.95 -20.32
CA GLU A 443 15.59 -28.24 -19.66
C GLU A 443 15.34 -28.06 -18.15
N MET A 444 14.37 -28.80 -17.63
CA MET A 444 13.94 -28.70 -16.23
C MET A 444 13.49 -30.07 -15.73
N GLU A 445 13.72 -30.33 -14.45
CA GLU A 445 13.18 -31.47 -13.72
C GLU A 445 12.34 -30.98 -12.55
N LEU A 446 11.22 -31.65 -12.29
CA LEU A 446 10.36 -31.36 -11.15
C LEU A 446 10.53 -32.46 -10.11
N SER A 447 10.70 -32.06 -8.86
CA SER A 447 10.69 -33.00 -7.74
C SER A 447 9.27 -33.48 -7.48
N VAL A 448 9.04 -34.79 -7.60
CA VAL A 448 7.71 -35.38 -7.35
C VAL A 448 7.35 -35.26 -5.87
N TRP A 449 8.36 -35.23 -5.00
CA TRP A 449 8.20 -35.30 -3.56
C TRP A 449 8.29 -33.94 -2.85
N GLN A 450 8.81 -32.91 -3.51
CA GLN A 450 8.94 -31.57 -2.91
C GLN A 450 7.62 -31.09 -2.27
N PRO A 451 6.45 -31.19 -2.92
CA PRO A 451 5.20 -30.73 -2.31
C PRO A 451 4.77 -31.54 -1.08
N LEU A 452 5.23 -32.80 -0.98
CA LEU A 452 5.04 -33.58 0.23
C LEU A 452 5.93 -33.03 1.36
N PHE A 453 7.18 -32.72 1.06
CA PHE A 453 8.18 -32.31 2.05
C PHE A 453 8.04 -30.87 2.52
N GLU A 454 7.67 -29.91 1.66
CA GLU A 454 7.54 -28.49 2.01
C GLU A 454 6.57 -28.27 3.18
N LYS A 455 5.43 -28.96 3.17
CA LYS A 455 4.47 -28.94 4.30
C LYS A 455 5.07 -29.45 5.62
N PHE A 456 6.06 -30.32 5.53
CA PHE A 456 6.71 -30.93 6.69
C PHE A 456 8.13 -30.41 6.89
N GLU A 457 8.57 -29.37 6.18
CA GLU A 457 9.93 -28.86 6.24
C GLU A 457 10.33 -28.42 7.66
N PRO A 458 9.46 -27.72 8.44
CA PRO A 458 9.76 -27.43 9.84
C PRO A 458 9.95 -28.70 10.68
N VAL A 459 9.13 -29.73 10.44
CA VAL A 459 9.18 -31.01 11.17
C VAL A 459 10.40 -31.83 10.76
N ASN A 460 10.78 -31.79 9.49
CA ASN A 460 11.95 -32.49 8.96
C ASN A 460 13.24 -31.81 9.43
N LEU A 461 13.32 -30.47 9.41
CA LEU A 461 14.42 -29.71 10.00
C LEU A 461 14.56 -30.00 11.49
N THR A 462 13.45 -29.99 12.23
CA THR A 462 13.42 -30.38 13.65
C THR A 462 13.94 -31.79 13.85
N TYR A 463 13.51 -32.75 13.02
CA TYR A 463 13.97 -34.13 13.07
C TYR A 463 15.48 -34.27 12.81
N GLN A 464 15.99 -33.66 11.74
CA GLN A 464 17.42 -33.68 11.39
C GLN A 464 18.27 -32.96 12.44
N TYR A 465 17.78 -31.86 13.00
CA TYR A 465 18.44 -31.14 14.08
C TYR A 465 18.49 -31.98 15.36
N ALA A 466 17.38 -32.63 15.72
CA ALA A 466 17.31 -33.53 16.86
C ALA A 466 18.25 -34.74 16.75
N LEU A 467 18.46 -35.26 15.53
CA LEU A 467 19.40 -36.35 15.27
C LEU A 467 20.86 -35.89 15.34
N SER A 468 21.20 -34.77 14.70
CA SER A 468 22.57 -34.23 14.69
C SER A 468 23.06 -33.77 16.07
N HIS A 469 22.14 -33.39 16.95
CA HIS A 469 22.43 -32.95 18.33
C HIS A 469 22.08 -34.03 19.38
N ALA A 470 21.99 -35.30 18.95
CA ALA A 470 21.79 -36.41 19.86
C ALA A 470 22.99 -36.53 20.83
N GLY A 471 22.70 -36.43 22.13
CA GLY A 471 23.72 -36.51 23.19
C GLY A 471 24.43 -35.18 23.53
N THR A 472 24.30 -34.14 22.70
CA THR A 472 24.88 -32.81 22.98
C THR A 472 23.87 -31.83 23.58
N VAL A 473 22.60 -31.91 23.19
CA VAL A 473 21.51 -31.09 23.73
C VAL A 473 20.50 -31.99 24.44
N SER A 474 20.03 -31.56 25.62
CA SER A 474 19.02 -32.33 26.35
C SER A 474 17.70 -32.42 25.57
N GLN A 475 17.02 -33.57 25.67
CA GLN A 475 15.77 -33.81 24.96
C GLN A 475 14.67 -32.82 25.37
N SER A 476 14.66 -32.35 26.63
CA SER A 476 13.73 -31.34 27.12
C SER A 476 13.94 -29.97 26.46
N ARG A 477 15.20 -29.57 26.27
CA ARG A 477 15.54 -28.30 25.62
C ARG A 477 15.24 -28.33 24.12
N LEU A 478 15.50 -29.45 23.46
CA LEU A 478 15.08 -29.63 22.06
C LEU A 478 13.55 -29.64 21.93
N ALA A 479 12.83 -30.19 22.91
CA ALA A 479 11.37 -30.24 22.93
C ALA A 479 10.74 -28.85 23.06
N GLU A 480 11.30 -28.03 23.96
CA GLU A 480 10.91 -26.65 24.16
C GLU A 480 11.22 -25.79 22.93
N MET A 481 12.42 -25.94 22.34
CA MET A 481 12.87 -25.14 21.20
C MET A 481 12.04 -25.32 19.94
N PHE A 482 11.46 -26.50 19.73
CA PHE A 482 10.70 -26.84 18.51
C PHE A 482 9.23 -27.14 18.78
N GLU A 483 8.73 -26.88 19.99
CA GLU A 483 7.34 -27.13 20.41
C GLU A 483 6.86 -28.58 20.16
N VAL A 484 7.75 -29.56 20.36
CA VAL A 484 7.46 -31.00 20.19
C VAL A 484 7.63 -31.74 21.51
N SER A 485 6.87 -32.82 21.73
CA SER A 485 7.01 -33.59 22.98
C SER A 485 8.41 -34.19 23.14
N GLN A 486 8.96 -34.15 24.36
CA GLN A 486 10.24 -34.77 24.70
C GLN A 486 10.27 -36.26 24.31
N THR A 487 9.16 -36.96 24.49
CA THR A 487 9.00 -38.37 24.09
C THR A 487 9.20 -38.59 22.59
N THR A 488 8.73 -37.65 21.76
CA THR A 488 8.90 -37.69 20.30
C THR A 488 10.38 -37.58 19.94
N ILE A 489 11.10 -36.61 20.52
CA ILE A 489 12.53 -36.40 20.27
C ILE A 489 13.36 -37.60 20.75
N GLY A 490 13.05 -38.09 21.95
CA GLY A 490 13.71 -39.28 22.49
C GLY A 490 13.45 -40.54 21.65
N ARG A 491 12.32 -40.67 20.96
CA ARG A 491 12.07 -41.77 20.02
C ARG A 491 12.88 -41.63 18.74
N TRP A 492 12.99 -40.41 18.20
CA TRP A 492 13.79 -40.13 17.01
C TRP A 492 15.27 -40.45 17.24
N GLN A 493 15.85 -39.96 18.34
CA GLN A 493 17.26 -40.18 18.67
C GLN A 493 17.61 -41.65 18.95
N ARG A 494 16.66 -42.45 19.44
CA ARG A 494 16.84 -43.89 19.70
C ARG A 494 16.67 -44.77 18.46
N GLY A 495 16.56 -44.19 17.26
CA GLY A 495 16.36 -44.94 16.02
C GLY A 495 14.94 -45.50 15.86
N GLY A 496 13.95 -44.95 16.55
CA GLY A 496 12.54 -45.25 16.30
C GLY A 496 12.06 -44.71 14.95
N SER A 497 10.78 -44.91 14.61
CA SER A 497 10.21 -44.37 13.37
C SER A 497 10.35 -42.85 13.30
N GLY A 498 10.80 -42.32 12.15
CA GLY A 498 10.77 -40.89 11.85
C GLY A 498 9.35 -40.29 11.92
N PRO A 499 9.15 -39.00 11.61
CA PRO A 499 7.84 -38.37 11.73
C PRO A 499 6.76 -39.19 11.01
N ARG A 500 5.79 -39.74 11.76
CA ARG A 500 4.82 -40.75 11.27
C ARG A 500 4.09 -40.30 10.00
N THR A 501 3.77 -39.01 9.94
CA THR A 501 3.10 -38.34 8.83
C THR A 501 3.92 -38.31 7.53
N LEU A 502 5.24 -38.10 7.64
CA LEU A 502 6.18 -38.22 6.52
C LEU A 502 6.37 -39.68 6.14
N SER A 503 6.60 -40.54 7.14
CA SER A 503 6.98 -41.94 6.91
C SER A 503 5.94 -42.75 6.14
N ARG A 504 4.65 -42.64 6.46
CA ARG A 504 3.63 -43.48 5.83
C ARG A 504 3.41 -43.13 4.36
N GLU A 505 3.27 -41.84 4.04
CA GLU A 505 3.00 -41.39 2.66
C GLU A 505 4.23 -41.48 1.77
N TYR A 506 5.43 -41.29 2.33
CA TYR A 506 6.70 -41.40 1.61
C TYR A 506 7.08 -42.87 1.37
N TYR A 507 7.26 -43.67 2.44
CA TYR A 507 7.76 -45.04 2.29
C TYR A 507 6.79 -45.98 1.58
N GLN A 508 5.48 -45.71 1.60
CA GLN A 508 4.51 -46.52 0.84
C GLN A 508 4.69 -46.41 -0.67
N HIS A 509 5.24 -45.30 -1.16
CA HIS A 509 5.31 -45.00 -2.61
C HIS A 509 6.74 -44.78 -3.12
N LYS A 510 7.74 -44.80 -2.23
CA LYS A 510 9.14 -44.46 -2.55
C LYS A 510 9.71 -45.32 -3.68
N ASP A 511 9.43 -46.62 -3.66
CA ASP A 511 9.96 -47.57 -4.63
C ASP A 511 9.16 -47.62 -5.94
N ILE A 512 8.03 -46.89 -6.01
CA ILE A 512 7.11 -46.88 -7.14
C ILE A 512 7.26 -45.59 -7.95
N LEU A 513 7.35 -44.45 -7.28
CA LEU A 513 7.42 -43.14 -7.91
C LEU A 513 8.88 -42.69 -8.12
N PRO A 514 9.19 -42.05 -9.25
CA PRO A 514 10.50 -41.44 -9.45
C PRO A 514 10.73 -40.27 -8.48
N GLU A 515 12.00 -40.00 -8.13
CA GLU A 515 12.34 -38.84 -7.30
C GLU A 515 12.08 -37.51 -8.03
N LYS A 516 12.43 -37.48 -9.31
CA LYS A 516 12.26 -36.34 -10.20
C LYS A 516 11.68 -36.78 -11.54
N VAL A 517 10.94 -35.89 -12.18
CA VAL A 517 10.40 -36.09 -13.52
C VAL A 517 10.88 -34.97 -14.43
N LYS A 518 11.39 -35.33 -15.61
CA LYS A 518 11.78 -34.33 -16.62
C LYS A 518 10.54 -33.63 -17.17
N VAL A 519 10.60 -32.31 -17.29
CA VAL A 519 9.55 -31.54 -17.98
C VAL A 519 9.61 -31.87 -19.46
N THR A 520 8.55 -32.49 -19.96
CA THR A 520 8.40 -32.90 -21.37
C THR A 520 7.05 -32.39 -21.89
N PRO A 521 6.86 -32.24 -23.22
CA PRO A 521 5.55 -31.88 -23.77
C PRO A 521 4.44 -32.85 -23.35
N ASP A 522 4.76 -34.14 -23.18
CA ASP A 522 3.84 -35.17 -22.67
C ASP A 522 3.42 -34.91 -21.21
N LEU A 523 4.35 -34.55 -20.33
CA LEU A 523 4.03 -34.14 -18.96
C LEU A 523 3.15 -32.88 -18.96
N CYS A 524 3.46 -31.91 -19.81
CA CYS A 524 2.63 -30.71 -19.96
C CYS A 524 1.20 -31.07 -20.37
N ARG A 525 1.01 -31.97 -21.34
CA ARG A 525 -0.33 -32.43 -21.75
C ARG A 525 -1.09 -33.08 -20.59
N LEU A 526 -0.42 -33.94 -19.82
CA LEU A 526 -1.00 -34.59 -18.63
C LEU A 526 -1.41 -33.58 -17.54
N LEU A 527 -0.57 -32.57 -17.28
CA LEU A 527 -0.90 -31.46 -16.39
C LEU A 527 -2.09 -30.64 -16.91
N GLY A 528 -2.20 -30.47 -18.24
CA GLY A 528 -3.35 -29.86 -18.90
C GLY A 528 -4.65 -30.63 -18.64
N TYR A 529 -4.64 -31.95 -18.82
CA TYR A 529 -5.79 -32.81 -18.49
C TYR A 529 -6.16 -32.72 -17.01
N TYR A 530 -5.17 -32.69 -16.11
CA TYR A 530 -5.44 -32.53 -14.68
C TYR A 530 -6.03 -31.15 -14.36
N THR A 531 -5.58 -30.12 -15.05
CA THR A 531 -6.06 -28.74 -14.81
C THR A 531 -7.55 -28.62 -15.17
N ALA A 532 -7.99 -29.29 -16.25
CA ALA A 532 -9.39 -29.31 -16.65
C ALA A 532 -10.24 -30.29 -15.81
N GLU A 533 -9.91 -31.58 -15.85
CA GLU A 533 -10.80 -32.66 -15.40
C GLU A 533 -10.26 -33.41 -14.16
N GLY A 534 -9.12 -32.94 -13.62
CA GLY A 534 -8.41 -33.59 -12.53
C GLY A 534 -8.78 -33.07 -11.16
N TYR A 535 -8.92 -34.00 -10.23
CA TYR A 535 -9.18 -33.75 -8.82
C TYR A 535 -8.14 -34.43 -7.94
N ALA A 536 -7.62 -33.70 -6.93
CA ALA A 536 -6.66 -34.24 -5.98
C ALA A 536 -7.17 -34.18 -4.54
N ARG A 537 -7.19 -35.34 -3.87
CA ARG A 537 -7.33 -35.47 -2.41
C ARG A 537 -6.20 -36.31 -1.84
N LYS A 538 -6.48 -37.58 -1.52
CA LYS A 538 -5.50 -38.62 -1.19
C LYS A 538 -5.13 -39.46 -2.41
N GLU A 539 -5.94 -39.34 -3.46
CA GLU A 539 -5.80 -39.96 -4.77
C GLU A 539 -5.92 -38.87 -5.84
N VAL A 540 -5.39 -39.15 -7.02
CA VAL A 540 -5.65 -38.39 -8.25
C VAL A 540 -6.83 -39.06 -8.95
N ASP A 541 -7.86 -38.28 -9.27
CA ASP A 541 -9.05 -38.74 -9.99
C ASP A 541 -9.26 -37.86 -11.22
N PHE A 542 -9.39 -38.47 -12.40
CA PHE A 542 -9.79 -37.79 -13.63
C PHE A 542 -11.25 -38.14 -13.95
N CYS A 543 -12.13 -37.14 -13.95
CA CYS A 543 -13.54 -37.32 -14.25
C CYS A 543 -13.81 -36.95 -15.71
N LEU A 544 -14.07 -37.93 -16.56
CA LEU A 544 -14.18 -37.73 -18.02
C LEU A 544 -15.54 -38.21 -18.54
N ASN A 545 -15.90 -37.84 -19.76
CA ASN A 545 -17.05 -38.41 -20.44
C ASN A 545 -16.68 -39.77 -21.06
N ARG A 546 -17.52 -40.79 -20.89
CA ARG A 546 -17.30 -42.15 -21.42
C ARG A 546 -17.10 -42.22 -22.93
N LYS A 547 -17.60 -41.22 -23.67
CA LYS A 547 -17.45 -41.15 -25.12
C LYS A 547 -16.04 -40.73 -25.56
N GLU A 548 -15.23 -40.21 -24.66
CA GLU A 548 -13.91 -39.62 -24.95
C GLU A 548 -12.78 -40.65 -24.83
N LYS A 549 -12.91 -41.76 -25.57
CA LYS A 549 -11.98 -42.91 -25.50
C LYS A 549 -10.52 -42.53 -25.71
N GLU A 550 -10.24 -41.68 -26.70
CA GLU A 550 -8.89 -41.23 -27.02
C GLU A 550 -8.23 -40.51 -25.84
N LYS A 551 -8.97 -39.67 -25.11
CA LYS A 551 -8.45 -38.94 -23.93
C LYS A 551 -8.18 -39.88 -22.76
N ILE A 552 -9.08 -40.84 -22.55
CA ILE A 552 -8.95 -41.87 -21.52
C ILE A 552 -7.67 -42.69 -21.74
N GLU A 553 -7.44 -43.14 -22.98
CA GLU A 553 -6.25 -43.89 -23.36
C GLU A 553 -4.98 -43.04 -23.26
N ASP A 554 -5.01 -41.78 -23.71
CA ASP A 554 -3.84 -40.89 -23.62
C ASP A 554 -3.46 -40.63 -22.15
N ILE A 555 -4.41 -40.37 -21.25
CA ILE A 555 -4.13 -40.19 -19.83
C ILE A 555 -3.50 -41.45 -19.22
N GLN A 556 -4.02 -42.64 -19.52
CA GLN A 556 -3.46 -43.90 -19.01
C GLN A 556 -2.04 -44.14 -19.53
N ASN A 557 -1.82 -43.91 -20.82
CA ASN A 557 -0.51 -44.05 -21.44
C ASN A 557 0.52 -43.06 -20.88
N LEU A 558 0.13 -41.79 -20.68
CA LEU A 558 0.99 -40.76 -20.10
C LEU A 558 1.33 -41.06 -18.64
N MET A 559 0.35 -41.51 -17.84
CA MET A 559 0.58 -41.90 -16.43
C MET A 559 1.54 -43.09 -16.33
N LYS A 560 1.37 -44.10 -17.19
CA LYS A 560 2.28 -45.23 -17.27
C LYS A 560 3.67 -44.82 -17.76
N LYS A 561 3.77 -43.96 -18.78
CA LYS A 561 5.05 -43.52 -19.34
C LYS A 561 5.85 -42.65 -18.37
N ILE A 562 5.20 -41.73 -17.68
CA ILE A 562 5.89 -40.70 -16.86
C ILE A 562 6.11 -41.18 -15.43
N PHE A 563 5.12 -41.85 -14.84
CA PHE A 563 5.14 -42.23 -13.43
C PHE A 563 5.19 -43.74 -13.21
N ASN A 564 5.18 -44.55 -14.28
CA ASN A 564 5.09 -46.01 -14.20
C ASN A 564 3.87 -46.49 -13.38
N LEU A 565 2.74 -45.79 -13.53
CA LEU A 565 1.52 -46.08 -12.77
C LEU A 565 0.36 -46.47 -13.68
N GLU A 566 -0.31 -47.55 -13.30
CA GLU A 566 -1.59 -47.96 -13.87
C GLU A 566 -2.76 -47.51 -12.97
N PRO A 567 -3.96 -47.30 -13.55
CA PRO A 567 -5.13 -46.90 -12.78
C PRO A 567 -5.50 -47.97 -11.76
N HIS A 568 -5.65 -47.58 -10.51
CA HIS A 568 -6.00 -48.51 -9.44
C HIS A 568 -7.47 -48.93 -9.54
N ARG A 569 -8.33 -47.99 -9.93
CA ARG A 569 -9.78 -48.22 -10.07
C ARG A 569 -10.34 -47.34 -11.19
N ILE A 570 -11.31 -47.89 -11.92
CA ILE A 570 -12.12 -47.15 -12.89
C ILE A 570 -13.56 -47.20 -12.40
N LYS A 571 -14.14 -46.05 -12.02
CA LYS A 571 -15.51 -45.97 -11.47
C LYS A 571 -16.50 -45.47 -12.54
N PHE A 572 -17.74 -45.95 -12.45
CA PHE A 572 -18.83 -45.66 -13.39
C PHE A 572 -20.09 -45.12 -12.68
N ASN A 573 -19.88 -44.41 -11.56
CA ASN A 573 -20.93 -44.04 -10.60
C ASN A 573 -22.02 -43.11 -11.17
N THR A 574 -21.68 -42.31 -12.20
CA THR A 574 -22.58 -41.36 -12.83
C THR A 574 -22.84 -41.78 -14.29
N PRO A 575 -24.11 -41.76 -14.76
CA PRO A 575 -24.43 -42.07 -16.15
C PRO A 575 -23.65 -41.16 -17.11
N GLY A 576 -22.92 -41.77 -18.05
CA GLY A 576 -22.11 -41.05 -19.04
C GLY A 576 -20.74 -40.57 -18.58
N ALA A 577 -20.41 -40.64 -17.29
CA ALA A 577 -19.08 -40.29 -16.77
C ALA A 577 -18.26 -41.53 -16.36
N ILE A 578 -16.95 -41.38 -16.43
CA ILE A 578 -15.92 -42.35 -16.02
C ILE A 578 -14.90 -41.64 -15.14
N ASN A 579 -14.53 -42.27 -14.03
CA ASN A 579 -13.52 -41.75 -13.10
C ASN A 579 -12.31 -42.68 -13.09
N ILE A 580 -11.15 -42.18 -13.52
CA ILE A 580 -9.89 -42.90 -13.53
C ILE A 580 -9.10 -42.53 -12.29
N VAL A 581 -8.89 -43.48 -11.38
CA VAL A 581 -8.38 -43.22 -10.03
C VAL A 581 -7.01 -43.83 -9.82
N TYR A 582 -6.06 -43.00 -9.40
CA TYR A 582 -4.70 -43.39 -9.00
C TYR A 582 -4.51 -43.13 -7.51
N GLN A 583 -4.41 -44.19 -6.71
CA GLN A 583 -4.32 -44.09 -5.25
C GLN A 583 -2.89 -43.79 -4.81
N CYS A 584 -2.42 -42.59 -5.11
CA CYS A 584 -1.09 -42.13 -4.77
C CYS A 584 -1.15 -40.71 -4.20
N THR A 585 -0.92 -40.58 -2.90
CA THR A 585 -1.00 -39.27 -2.21
C THR A 585 0.14 -38.31 -2.59
N PRO A 586 1.41 -38.74 -2.71
CA PRO A 586 2.48 -37.86 -3.20
C PRO A 586 2.18 -37.31 -4.60
N LEU A 587 1.68 -38.17 -5.50
CA LEU A 587 1.29 -37.74 -6.84
C LEU A 587 0.11 -36.77 -6.82
N ALA A 588 -0.89 -37.00 -5.95
CA ALA A 588 -1.99 -36.05 -5.78
C ALA A 588 -1.51 -34.67 -5.30
N LYS A 589 -0.50 -34.63 -4.42
CA LYS A 589 0.14 -33.38 -3.98
C LYS A 589 0.94 -32.74 -5.10
N PHE A 590 1.66 -33.52 -5.91
CA PHE A 590 2.39 -33.05 -7.08
C PHE A 590 1.48 -32.29 -8.07
N PHE A 591 0.37 -32.91 -8.48
CA PHE A 591 -0.60 -32.26 -9.37
C PHE A 591 -1.26 -31.03 -8.72
N ALA A 592 -1.64 -31.12 -7.44
CA ALA A 592 -2.25 -30.01 -6.72
C ALA A 592 -1.29 -28.83 -6.54
N TYR A 593 0.01 -29.08 -6.39
CA TYR A 593 1.03 -28.05 -6.27
C TYR A 593 1.26 -27.30 -7.59
N HIS A 594 1.35 -28.03 -8.71
CA HIS A 594 1.65 -27.41 -10.00
C HIS A 594 0.43 -26.81 -10.69
N CYS A 595 -0.77 -27.36 -10.49
CA CYS A 595 -1.98 -26.94 -11.22
C CYS A 595 -3.11 -26.47 -10.31
N GLY A 596 -2.92 -26.47 -8.99
CA GLY A 596 -3.94 -26.06 -8.02
C GLY A 596 -4.97 -27.15 -7.66
N LYS A 597 -5.62 -26.94 -6.52
CA LYS A 597 -6.62 -27.87 -5.94
C LYS A 597 -8.03 -27.28 -5.93
N GLY A 598 -8.97 -28.00 -6.54
CA GLY A 598 -10.36 -27.54 -6.71
C GLY A 598 -10.47 -26.55 -7.86
N ALA A 599 -11.69 -26.31 -8.34
CA ALA A 599 -11.93 -25.53 -9.56
C ALA A 599 -11.54 -24.05 -9.44
N GLU A 600 -11.73 -23.44 -8.27
CA GLU A 600 -11.45 -22.01 -8.02
C GLU A 600 -9.95 -21.72 -7.92
N ASN A 601 -9.15 -22.66 -7.42
CA ASN A 601 -7.72 -22.48 -7.19
C ASN A 601 -6.86 -23.09 -8.30
N LYS A 602 -7.45 -23.56 -9.41
CA LYS A 602 -6.65 -24.01 -10.55
C LYS A 602 -5.78 -22.88 -11.06
N HIS A 603 -4.55 -23.19 -11.45
CA HIS A 603 -3.62 -22.24 -12.03
C HIS A 603 -2.70 -22.96 -13.02
N VAL A 604 -1.98 -22.21 -13.83
CA VAL A 604 -0.99 -22.76 -14.76
C VAL A 604 0.29 -23.10 -13.98
N PRO A 605 0.97 -24.21 -14.30
CA PRO A 605 2.30 -24.48 -13.76
C PRO A 605 3.30 -23.35 -14.05
N ALA A 606 3.93 -22.83 -13.00
CA ALA A 606 4.79 -21.63 -13.07
C ALA A 606 5.95 -21.75 -14.08
N PHE A 607 6.50 -22.95 -14.29
CA PHE A 607 7.59 -23.18 -15.24
C PHE A 607 7.17 -22.95 -16.71
N LEU A 608 5.88 -22.96 -17.03
CA LEU A 608 5.42 -22.74 -18.41
C LEU A 608 5.71 -21.32 -18.89
N PHE A 609 5.89 -20.35 -17.99
CA PHE A 609 6.29 -18.98 -18.33
C PHE A 609 7.74 -18.86 -18.84
N GLU A 610 8.56 -19.91 -18.70
CA GLU A 610 9.90 -20.03 -19.30
C GLU A 610 9.94 -20.96 -20.51
N SER A 611 8.93 -21.81 -20.64
CA SER A 611 8.92 -22.90 -21.60
C SER A 611 8.76 -22.41 -23.04
N THR A 612 9.28 -23.16 -24.01
CA THR A 612 9.04 -22.87 -25.43
C THR A 612 7.58 -23.15 -25.79
N PHE A 613 7.16 -22.66 -26.97
CA PHE A 613 5.77 -22.80 -27.42
C PHE A 613 5.27 -24.24 -27.46
N GLU A 614 6.15 -25.22 -27.70
CA GLU A 614 5.79 -26.63 -27.77
C GLU A 614 5.22 -27.16 -26.44
N TYR A 615 5.85 -26.83 -25.32
CA TYR A 615 5.41 -27.24 -23.98
C TYR A 615 4.06 -26.61 -23.63
N PHE A 616 3.94 -25.29 -23.86
CA PHE A 616 2.71 -24.57 -23.63
C PHE A 616 1.56 -25.10 -24.50
N LYS A 617 1.83 -25.36 -25.79
CA LYS A 617 0.86 -25.92 -26.73
C LYS A 617 0.31 -27.25 -26.23
N GLU A 618 1.17 -28.17 -25.77
CA GLU A 618 0.73 -29.47 -25.29
C GLU A 618 -0.05 -29.37 -23.97
N PHE A 619 0.36 -28.49 -23.05
CA PHE A 619 -0.44 -28.18 -21.85
C PHE A 619 -1.82 -27.65 -22.23
N PHE A 620 -1.87 -26.66 -23.11
CA PHE A 620 -3.13 -26.06 -23.53
C PHE A 620 -4.00 -27.05 -24.32
N LYS A 621 -3.42 -27.95 -25.11
CA LYS A 621 -4.15 -29.03 -25.80
C LYS A 621 -4.82 -29.98 -24.80
N GLY A 622 -4.12 -30.36 -23.74
CA GLY A 622 -4.71 -31.16 -22.65
C GLY A 622 -5.87 -30.43 -21.97
N TYR A 623 -5.69 -29.15 -21.67
CA TYR A 623 -6.71 -28.31 -21.02
C TYR A 623 -7.93 -28.06 -21.92
N LEU A 624 -7.71 -27.67 -23.18
CA LEU A 624 -8.74 -27.48 -24.21
C LEU A 624 -9.50 -28.78 -24.47
N GLY A 625 -8.82 -29.91 -24.35
CA GLY A 625 -9.44 -31.22 -24.40
C GLY A 625 -10.53 -31.39 -23.34
N GLY A 626 -10.33 -30.92 -22.11
CA GLY A 626 -11.35 -31.05 -21.05
C GLY A 626 -12.41 -29.94 -21.11
N ASP A 627 -12.00 -28.72 -20.80
CA ASP A 627 -12.91 -27.58 -20.56
C ASP A 627 -13.14 -26.67 -21.79
N GLY A 628 -12.66 -27.13 -22.96
CA GLY A 628 -12.62 -26.34 -24.18
C GLY A 628 -13.73 -26.64 -25.18
N TYR A 629 -14.11 -25.61 -25.94
CA TYR A 629 -15.03 -25.72 -27.05
C TYR A 629 -14.50 -25.03 -28.30
N ILE A 630 -14.49 -25.74 -29.43
CA ILE A 630 -14.12 -25.18 -30.74
C ILE A 630 -15.38 -25.04 -31.59
N TYR A 631 -15.70 -23.80 -31.96
CA TYR A 631 -16.86 -23.48 -32.77
C TYR A 631 -16.64 -23.86 -34.24
N LYS A 632 -17.31 -24.92 -34.70
CA LYS A 632 -17.33 -25.29 -36.13
C LYS A 632 -17.89 -24.18 -37.02
N ASN A 633 -18.91 -23.47 -36.53
CA ASN A 633 -19.66 -22.47 -37.31
C ASN A 633 -19.06 -21.06 -37.26
N ARG A 634 -18.17 -20.76 -36.31
CA ARG A 634 -17.46 -19.47 -36.21
C ARG A 634 -16.07 -19.56 -36.80
N GLY A 635 -15.95 -20.31 -37.89
CA GLY A 635 -14.71 -20.54 -38.58
C GLY A 635 -13.60 -21.09 -37.68
N GLY A 636 -13.87 -21.90 -36.66
CA GLY A 636 -12.84 -22.54 -35.82
C GLY A 636 -12.29 -21.68 -34.67
N GLN A 637 -12.99 -20.62 -34.25
CA GLN A 637 -12.69 -19.96 -32.97
C GLN A 637 -12.83 -20.94 -31.80
N GLY A 638 -11.92 -20.84 -30.82
CA GLY A 638 -11.93 -21.65 -29.62
C GLY A 638 -12.21 -20.82 -28.37
N GLU A 639 -12.85 -21.45 -27.39
CA GLU A 639 -13.09 -20.88 -26.07
C GLU A 639 -12.82 -21.91 -24.98
N VAL A 640 -12.27 -21.46 -23.85
CA VAL A 640 -12.15 -22.25 -22.61
C VAL A 640 -12.78 -21.48 -21.45
N THR A 641 -13.51 -22.18 -20.59
CA THR A 641 -14.20 -21.58 -19.44
C THR A 641 -13.60 -22.11 -18.13
N SER A 642 -13.43 -21.24 -17.14
CA SER A 642 -13.05 -21.66 -15.78
C SER A 642 -13.69 -20.76 -14.72
N ILE A 643 -13.87 -21.29 -13.53
CA ILE A 643 -14.23 -20.48 -12.35
C ILE A 643 -12.99 -19.79 -11.77
N SER A 644 -11.79 -20.39 -11.97
CA SER A 644 -10.53 -19.75 -11.59
C SER A 644 -10.22 -18.55 -12.49
N LYS A 645 -10.31 -17.35 -11.93
CA LYS A 645 -9.86 -16.11 -12.58
C LYS A 645 -8.36 -16.14 -12.85
N GLN A 646 -7.57 -16.68 -11.90
CA GLN A 646 -6.12 -16.76 -12.01
C GLN A 646 -5.70 -17.60 -13.22
N LEU A 647 -6.28 -18.80 -13.38
CA LEU A 647 -5.99 -19.68 -14.52
C LEU A 647 -6.23 -18.98 -15.86
N ILE A 648 -7.37 -18.31 -16.00
CA ILE A 648 -7.73 -17.62 -17.25
C ILE A 648 -6.78 -16.43 -17.52
N LEU A 649 -6.39 -15.69 -16.49
CA LEU A 649 -5.42 -14.60 -16.62
C LEU A 649 -4.02 -15.10 -17.00
N GLU A 650 -3.55 -16.18 -16.37
CA GLU A 650 -2.25 -16.79 -16.66
C GLU A 650 -2.19 -17.40 -18.05
N LEU A 651 -3.26 -18.10 -18.48
CA LEU A 651 -3.40 -18.57 -19.86
C LEU A 651 -3.35 -17.40 -20.85
N ASN A 652 -4.08 -16.31 -20.57
CA ASN A 652 -4.03 -15.11 -21.42
C ASN A 652 -2.61 -14.54 -21.51
N TRP A 653 -1.87 -14.46 -20.40
CA TRP A 653 -0.48 -14.04 -20.41
C TRP A 653 0.40 -14.94 -21.28
N LEU A 654 0.27 -16.26 -21.15
CA LEU A 654 1.02 -17.22 -21.97
C LEU A 654 0.68 -17.11 -23.46
N PHE A 655 -0.61 -17.02 -23.82
CA PHE A 655 -1.04 -16.74 -25.19
C PHE A 655 -0.30 -15.53 -25.76
N ARG A 656 -0.32 -14.42 -25.00
CA ARG A 656 0.27 -13.14 -25.41
C ARG A 656 1.78 -13.21 -25.53
N MET A 657 2.44 -13.90 -24.59
CA MET A 657 3.90 -14.13 -24.61
C MET A 657 4.33 -15.00 -25.79
N HIS A 658 3.52 -15.97 -26.20
CA HIS A 658 3.78 -16.85 -27.34
C HIS A 658 3.33 -16.32 -28.70
N GLY A 659 2.86 -15.07 -28.80
CA GLY A 659 2.46 -14.52 -30.10
C GLY A 659 0.99 -14.71 -30.47
N LEU A 660 0.19 -15.30 -29.57
CA LEU A 660 -1.23 -15.55 -29.76
C LEU A 660 -2.07 -14.39 -29.22
N LYS A 661 -3.22 -14.16 -29.82
CA LYS A 661 -4.19 -13.18 -29.34
C LYS A 661 -5.30 -13.89 -28.62
N SER A 662 -5.66 -13.39 -27.47
CA SER A 662 -6.77 -13.90 -26.68
C SER A 662 -7.55 -12.74 -26.06
N TYR A 663 -8.80 -12.99 -25.73
CA TYR A 663 -9.66 -12.03 -25.04
C TYR A 663 -10.32 -12.71 -23.85
N ILE A 664 -10.51 -11.96 -22.77
CA ILE A 664 -11.15 -12.43 -21.55
C ILE A 664 -12.49 -11.73 -21.38
N TYR A 665 -13.50 -12.47 -20.97
CA TYR A 665 -14.74 -11.89 -20.46
C TYR A 665 -15.29 -12.75 -19.31
N SER A 666 -16.01 -12.12 -18.39
CA SER A 666 -16.71 -12.80 -17.30
C SER A 666 -18.21 -12.90 -17.59
N PHE A 667 -18.85 -13.93 -17.04
CA PHE A 667 -20.30 -14.09 -17.10
C PHE A 667 -20.80 -14.78 -15.82
N LYS A 668 -22.07 -14.56 -15.45
CA LYS A 668 -22.70 -15.28 -14.36
C LYS A 668 -23.11 -16.67 -14.83
N ALA A 669 -22.53 -17.70 -14.23
CA ALA A 669 -22.95 -19.08 -14.45
C ALA A 669 -24.17 -19.34 -13.56
N LYS A 670 -25.31 -19.64 -14.19
CA LYS A 670 -26.58 -19.92 -13.49
C LYS A 670 -26.42 -21.11 -12.55
N GLU A 671 -27.23 -21.11 -11.49
CA GLU A 671 -27.29 -22.19 -10.51
C GLU A 671 -27.44 -23.57 -11.20
N GLY A 672 -26.59 -24.52 -10.80
CA GLY A 672 -26.57 -25.84 -11.41
C GLY A 672 -27.84 -26.64 -11.11
N ARG A 673 -28.23 -27.56 -12.02
CA ARG A 673 -29.37 -28.46 -11.78
C ARG A 673 -29.13 -29.27 -10.51
N LYS A 674 -30.18 -29.39 -9.67
CA LYS A 674 -30.15 -30.22 -8.46
C LYS A 674 -30.13 -31.70 -8.86
N ILE A 675 -29.00 -32.38 -8.67
CA ILE A 675 -28.86 -33.81 -8.96
C ILE A 675 -29.02 -34.60 -7.65
N LYS A 676 -29.93 -35.59 -7.62
CA LYS A 676 -30.11 -36.56 -6.52
C LYS A 676 -30.12 -35.95 -5.11
N ASN A 677 -30.94 -34.91 -4.87
CA ASN A 677 -31.05 -34.21 -3.59
C ASN A 677 -29.78 -33.52 -3.06
N GLY A 678 -28.71 -33.41 -3.87
CA GLY A 678 -27.51 -32.65 -3.55
C GLY A 678 -27.76 -31.14 -3.48
N LYS A 679 -26.82 -30.40 -2.88
CA LYS A 679 -26.84 -28.94 -2.97
C LYS A 679 -26.56 -28.53 -4.43
N PRO A 680 -27.40 -27.68 -5.05
CA PRO A 680 -27.10 -27.14 -6.36
C PRO A 680 -25.79 -26.33 -6.33
N LEU A 681 -25.08 -26.29 -7.46
CA LEU A 681 -23.92 -25.42 -7.60
C LEU A 681 -24.40 -23.97 -7.50
N LYS A 682 -23.88 -23.22 -6.52
CA LYS A 682 -24.23 -21.82 -6.32
C LYS A 682 -23.97 -21.02 -7.61
N GLU A 683 -24.79 -19.99 -7.84
CA GLU A 683 -24.47 -18.99 -8.84
C GLU A 683 -23.06 -18.45 -8.60
N THR A 684 -22.22 -18.54 -9.63
CA THR A 684 -20.80 -18.19 -9.52
C THR A 684 -20.38 -17.43 -10.77
N THR A 685 -19.51 -16.44 -10.61
CA THR A 685 -18.89 -15.75 -11.75
C THR A 685 -17.86 -16.66 -12.39
N ALA A 686 -18.06 -16.99 -13.66
CA ALA A 686 -17.09 -17.74 -14.47
C ALA A 686 -16.38 -16.80 -15.45
N TRP A 687 -15.17 -17.19 -15.83
CA TRP A 687 -14.29 -16.46 -16.73
C TRP A 687 -14.07 -17.28 -17.99
N ARG A 688 -14.06 -16.61 -19.14
CA ARG A 688 -13.80 -17.25 -20.43
C ARG A 688 -12.63 -16.62 -21.14
N LEU A 689 -11.77 -17.47 -21.70
CA LEU A 689 -10.72 -17.09 -22.64
C LEU A 689 -11.14 -17.49 -24.05
N GLY A 690 -11.28 -16.52 -24.95
CA GLY A 690 -11.52 -16.76 -26.36
C GLY A 690 -10.28 -16.52 -27.22
N PHE A 691 -10.11 -17.31 -28.27
CA PHE A 691 -8.98 -17.22 -29.21
C PHE A 691 -9.41 -17.57 -30.66
N GLY A 692 -8.62 -17.13 -31.63
CA GLY A 692 -8.96 -17.19 -33.05
C GLY A 692 -8.56 -18.52 -33.72
N LYS A 693 -9.13 -18.81 -34.91
CA LYS A 693 -8.86 -20.02 -35.72
C LYS A 693 -7.39 -20.25 -36.04
N THR A 694 -6.64 -19.18 -36.29
CA THR A 694 -5.27 -19.23 -36.83
C THR A 694 -4.20 -19.36 -35.76
N GLN A 695 -4.61 -19.66 -34.52
CA GLN A 695 -3.81 -19.69 -33.30
C GLN A 695 -3.99 -21.05 -32.65
#